data_AF-A0A2C1DPK3-F1
#
_entry.id   AF-A0A2C1DPK3-F1
#
_cell.length_a   1.000
_cell.length_b   1.000
_cell.length_c   1.000
_cell.angle_alpha   90.00
_cell.angle_beta   90.00
_cell.angle_gamma   90.00
#
_symmetry.space_group_name_H-M   'P 1'
#
loop_
_entity.id
_entity.type
_entity.pdbx_description
1 polymer ?
#
loop_
_entity_poly.entity_id
_entity_poly.type
_entity_poly.pdbx_seq_one_letter_code
_entity_poly.pdbx_strand_id
1 'polypeptide(L)'
;MMKKYSVIAVASLLTTNLLAFPSSSLAEIENNTRNNIEALQSIHSDRQSELQKQFDAIKEQQMELEKRKDILKQQEELFDKVDELKQKKEELLKQDSEDKERLEEVQQKLDELKKQQEELEKKNPLEVQEKNNQEGTNLNELEEQKRKKELEEKSRLEENEKNNQEETNPELKEKQKREELKKQQDELRINQQQLEQEQIELKQKEEREKQELELKQKEEQEKREVELKRAVSNLQAAPQSFPDVPGWAEESVTYLVNKKVITGMPDGTFSPNNVLSRAEAATIMAKVLGLEVKEGDKPTFIDSKDNWASSYIAAVEKAGVIKGEGNGKFNPYGQMTRAAMATMLVQAYQLDSKVNGELPTLFNDVKDHWGEKFINILVELGISSGIDGTQWQPDKSITRAEAARLVAVTDKSKDSEVQAKKVNITKSFFTYNGPSLSSGISNEYASQEVKVYEERDGGWIKIHTDLGFKWVCLTEKKVNITKNFATYNESSLSSGISGEYTPQEVTVVEEREGDWIKIRTSLGYKWVCLTEKKVQIDRDFTTYDAPSRSATILAYYGPQTVTVVEERGTWLRISTYAGYQWLDTKKETKYLSKVFFAYDSPSFVSRVSGKYSPQTVEVYGEREGGWIQIQTNNGLKWVNEGNVNRSQVVLNVPSIYQFPELHNGCEVVSLQMLVEHQIGRSLNKVAFAFEMPFDQTKLKNYKTSSQIWGDPDVGFVGDVTGNTPGYSINPEPLKRLLDKYARGTNLTGNDFSVLEDYVRNGKPVVTWVTVALNNPRPITTWKTPGGKTINGRMNTHAVVLTGADDNYVYYNDPFYGTKNVKVSKSWFASIYNQMGKKALSVD
;
A
#
# COMPACT_ATOMS: atom_id res chain seq x y z
N MET A 1 57.53 -23.15 18.35
CA MET A 1 56.37 -24.03 18.09
C MET A 1 55.13 -23.74 18.95
N MET A 2 55.18 -22.99 20.06
CA MET A 2 53.99 -22.72 20.91
C MET A 2 53.13 -21.49 20.53
N LYS A 3 53.45 -20.71 19.49
CA LYS A 3 52.64 -19.55 19.07
C LYS A 3 51.67 -19.80 17.90
N LYS A 4 51.69 -20.99 17.28
CA LYS A 4 50.80 -21.33 16.14
C LYS A 4 49.41 -21.87 16.53
N TYR A 5 49.16 -22.16 17.81
CA TYR A 5 47.88 -22.74 18.26
C TYR A 5 46.79 -21.71 18.64
N SER A 6 47.13 -20.43 18.84
CA SER A 6 46.13 -19.40 19.21
C SER A 6 45.31 -18.91 18.00
N VAL A 7 45.95 -18.78 16.83
CA VAL A 7 45.31 -18.22 15.62
C VAL A 7 44.31 -19.20 14.99
N ILE A 8 44.53 -20.52 15.13
CA ILE A 8 43.62 -21.55 14.60
C ILE A 8 42.40 -21.72 15.51
N ALA A 9 42.53 -21.54 16.82
CA ALA A 9 41.40 -21.66 17.75
C ALA A 9 40.36 -20.54 17.57
N VAL A 10 40.81 -19.30 17.30
CA VAL A 10 39.92 -18.17 17.04
C VAL A 10 39.24 -18.28 15.67
N ALA A 11 39.97 -18.73 14.64
CA ALA A 11 39.39 -18.99 13.31
C ALA A 11 38.41 -20.19 13.28
N SER A 12 38.61 -21.19 14.13
CA SER A 12 37.74 -22.37 14.22
C SER A 12 36.45 -22.09 15.02
N LEU A 13 36.48 -21.15 15.96
CA LEU A 13 35.29 -20.57 16.61
C LEU A 13 34.50 -19.60 15.70
N LEU A 14 35.17 -18.96 14.74
CA LEU A 14 34.56 -18.02 13.78
C LEU A 14 33.92 -18.70 12.56
N THR A 15 34.32 -19.92 12.19
CA THR A 15 33.80 -20.59 10.98
C THR A 15 32.56 -21.45 11.21
N THR A 16 32.19 -21.74 12.45
CA THR A 16 31.05 -22.62 12.77
C THR A 16 29.76 -21.90 13.16
N ASN A 17 29.76 -20.57 13.36
CA ASN A 17 28.60 -19.82 13.87
C ASN A 17 28.22 -18.55 13.06
N LEU A 18 28.69 -18.40 11.81
CA LEU A 18 28.64 -17.12 11.10
C LEU A 18 27.81 -17.10 9.80
N LEU A 19 26.76 -17.92 9.69
CA LEU A 19 25.86 -17.89 8.54
C LEU A 19 24.54 -17.11 8.72
N ALA A 20 24.34 -16.39 9.83
CA ALA A 20 23.07 -15.69 10.07
C ALA A 20 23.19 -14.36 10.85
N PHE A 21 24.04 -13.42 10.40
CA PHE A 21 24.02 -12.04 10.91
C PHE A 21 24.09 -11.03 9.75
N PRO A 22 23.49 -9.84 9.88
CA PRO A 22 23.54 -8.83 8.83
C PRO A 22 25.00 -8.45 8.57
N SER A 23 25.47 -8.83 7.39
CA SER A 23 26.86 -8.97 7.00
C SER A 23 27.56 -7.65 6.67
N SER A 24 26.92 -6.49 6.88
CA SER A 24 27.47 -5.21 6.43
C SER A 24 28.60 -4.69 7.32
N SER A 25 28.44 -4.71 8.65
CA SER A 25 29.40 -4.08 9.57
C SER A 25 30.72 -4.85 9.70
N LEU A 26 30.69 -6.19 9.70
CA LEU A 26 31.90 -7.01 9.76
C LEU A 26 32.70 -6.94 8.45
N ALA A 27 32.01 -6.99 7.31
CA ALA A 27 32.66 -6.84 6.00
C ALA A 27 33.27 -5.45 5.80
N GLU A 28 32.64 -4.41 6.37
CA GLU A 28 33.15 -3.04 6.33
C GLU A 28 34.47 -2.88 7.10
N ILE A 29 34.60 -3.51 8.29
CA ILE A 29 35.86 -3.53 9.05
C ILE A 29 36.97 -4.23 8.25
N GLU A 30 36.67 -5.39 7.63
CA GLU A 30 37.65 -6.11 6.82
C GLU A 30 38.11 -5.32 5.59
N ASN A 31 37.17 -4.69 4.88
CA ASN A 31 37.49 -3.86 3.72
C ASN A 31 38.31 -2.64 4.10
N ASN A 32 37.99 -1.97 5.21
CA ASN A 32 38.74 -0.80 5.68
C ASN A 32 40.18 -1.16 6.06
N THR A 33 40.39 -2.26 6.81
CA THR A 33 41.75 -2.73 7.15
C THR A 33 42.55 -3.06 5.89
N ARG A 34 41.92 -3.73 4.92
CA ARG A 34 42.56 -4.08 3.65
C ARG A 34 43.01 -2.84 2.88
N ASN A 35 42.12 -1.87 2.72
CA ASN A 35 42.41 -0.62 2.00
C ASN A 35 43.56 0.16 2.66
N ASN A 36 43.60 0.20 4.00
CA ASN A 36 44.66 0.89 4.73
C ASN A 36 46.03 0.20 4.56
N ILE A 37 46.06 -1.14 4.56
CA ILE A 37 47.30 -1.89 4.30
C ILE A 37 47.78 -1.69 2.86
N GLU A 38 46.88 -1.71 1.88
CA GLU A 38 47.20 -1.45 0.47
C GLU A 38 47.79 -0.04 0.28
N ALA A 39 47.23 0.98 0.95
CA ALA A 39 47.77 2.34 0.93
C ALA A 39 49.19 2.44 1.55
N LEU A 40 49.44 1.75 2.66
CA LEU A 40 50.77 1.68 3.29
C LEU A 40 51.81 1.02 2.38
N GLN A 41 51.42 -0.05 1.68
CA GLN A 41 52.29 -0.74 0.72
C GLN A 41 52.63 0.16 -0.48
N SER A 42 51.66 0.93 -0.98
CA SER A 42 51.89 1.90 -2.07
C SER A 42 52.93 2.95 -1.66
N ILE A 43 52.77 3.57 -0.49
CA ILE A 43 53.70 4.60 0.00
C ILE A 43 55.12 4.02 0.17
N HIS A 44 55.24 2.79 0.68
CA HIS A 44 56.54 2.14 0.83
C HIS A 44 57.18 1.80 -0.52
N SER A 45 56.39 1.38 -1.51
CA SER A 45 56.86 1.14 -2.88
C SER A 45 57.48 2.39 -3.50
N ASP A 46 56.85 3.55 -3.30
CA ASP A 46 57.38 4.83 -3.81
C ASP A 46 58.72 5.19 -3.15
N ARG A 47 58.84 5.01 -1.83
CA ARG A 47 60.11 5.27 -1.11
C ARG A 47 61.21 4.29 -1.48
N GLN A 48 60.87 3.01 -1.69
CA GLN A 48 61.79 1.99 -2.18
C GLN A 48 62.32 2.35 -3.57
N SER A 49 61.47 2.85 -4.47
CA SER A 49 61.91 3.33 -5.78
C SER A 49 62.89 4.49 -5.66
N GLU A 50 62.74 5.37 -4.67
CA GLU A 50 63.64 6.51 -4.46
C GLU A 50 64.99 6.07 -3.87
N LEU A 51 64.97 5.16 -2.89
CA LEU A 51 66.19 4.54 -2.34
C LEU A 51 66.99 3.81 -3.42
N GLN A 52 66.31 3.10 -4.33
CA GLN A 52 66.96 2.40 -5.42
C GLN A 52 67.72 3.36 -6.34
N LYS A 53 67.16 4.53 -6.66
CA LYS A 53 67.86 5.57 -7.46
C LYS A 53 69.13 6.06 -6.76
N GLN A 54 69.09 6.23 -5.44
CA GLN A 54 70.25 6.64 -4.64
C GLN A 54 71.35 5.57 -4.65
N PHE A 55 70.98 4.28 -4.54
CA PHE A 55 71.92 3.18 -4.70
C PHE A 55 72.55 3.12 -6.10
N ASP A 56 71.76 3.36 -7.14
CA ASP A 56 72.25 3.36 -8.52
C ASP A 56 73.24 4.51 -8.76
N ALA A 57 72.97 5.70 -8.21
CA ALA A 57 73.87 6.85 -8.26
C ALA A 57 75.22 6.58 -7.56
N ILE A 58 75.19 5.99 -6.37
CA ILE A 58 76.43 5.59 -5.65
C ILE A 58 77.23 4.57 -6.44
N LYS A 59 76.56 3.60 -7.08
CA LYS A 59 77.22 2.58 -7.89
C LYS A 59 77.92 3.19 -9.11
N GLU A 60 77.33 4.22 -9.70
CA GLU A 60 77.96 4.99 -10.78
C GLU A 60 79.21 5.72 -10.30
N GLN A 61 79.13 6.42 -9.16
CA GLN A 61 80.28 7.11 -8.56
C GLN A 61 81.41 6.15 -8.16
N GLN A 62 81.09 4.96 -7.63
CA GLN A 62 82.07 3.91 -7.34
C GLN A 62 82.80 3.44 -8.62
N MET A 63 82.08 3.30 -9.73
CA MET A 63 82.67 2.91 -11.01
C MET A 63 83.63 3.99 -11.53
N GLU A 64 83.31 5.26 -11.35
CA GLU A 64 84.19 6.37 -11.71
C GLU A 64 85.45 6.43 -10.84
N LEU A 65 85.32 6.20 -9.52
CA LEU A 65 86.47 6.14 -8.62
C LEU A 65 87.42 4.98 -8.95
N GLU A 66 86.90 3.79 -9.28
CA GLU A 66 87.75 2.66 -9.65
C GLU A 66 88.50 2.93 -10.97
N LYS A 67 87.85 3.56 -11.96
CA LYS A 67 88.55 4.02 -13.17
C LYS A 67 89.69 4.99 -12.85
N ARG A 68 89.45 5.94 -11.93
CA ARG A 68 90.48 6.91 -11.50
C ARG A 68 91.63 6.22 -10.77
N LYS A 69 91.32 5.25 -9.91
CA LYS A 69 92.32 4.46 -9.16
C LYS A 69 93.23 3.67 -10.09
N ASP A 70 92.68 3.04 -11.12
CA ASP A 70 93.47 2.33 -12.13
C ASP A 70 94.42 3.27 -12.87
N ILE A 71 93.98 4.48 -13.20
CA ILE A 71 94.83 5.50 -13.85
C ILE A 71 95.95 5.95 -12.91
N LEU A 72 95.67 6.26 -11.64
CA LEU A 72 96.68 6.68 -10.68
C LEU A 72 97.72 5.57 -10.41
N LYS A 73 97.28 4.31 -10.39
CA LYS A 73 98.18 3.15 -10.27
C LYS A 73 99.11 3.03 -11.49
N GLN A 74 98.58 3.21 -12.70
CA GLN A 74 99.41 3.24 -13.92
C GLN A 74 100.42 4.38 -13.91
N GLN A 75 100.05 5.55 -13.36
CA GLN A 75 100.97 6.67 -13.19
C GLN A 75 102.10 6.32 -12.20
N GLU A 76 101.78 5.70 -11.06
CA GLU A 76 102.77 5.24 -10.07
C GLU A 76 103.74 4.22 -10.67
N GLU A 77 103.24 3.19 -11.36
CA GLU A 77 104.07 2.19 -12.03
C GLU A 77 104.99 2.80 -13.11
N LEU A 78 104.54 3.87 -13.76
CA LEU A 78 105.38 4.62 -14.71
C LEU A 78 106.48 5.42 -14.01
N PHE A 79 106.17 6.05 -12.88
CA PHE A 79 107.18 6.72 -12.06
C PHE A 79 108.28 5.75 -11.63
N ASP A 80 107.90 4.55 -11.18
CA ASP A 80 108.86 3.51 -10.77
C ASP A 80 109.74 3.03 -11.95
N LYS A 81 109.15 2.80 -13.13
CA LYS A 81 109.90 2.42 -14.34
C LYS A 81 110.86 3.52 -14.81
N VAL A 82 110.46 4.79 -14.69
CA VAL A 82 111.32 5.93 -15.00
C VAL A 82 112.52 5.97 -14.05
N ASP A 83 112.34 5.69 -12.75
CA ASP A 83 113.43 5.61 -11.78
C ASP A 83 114.40 4.47 -12.10
N GLU A 84 113.89 3.26 -12.37
CA GLU A 84 114.72 2.10 -12.72
C GLU A 84 115.60 2.39 -13.95
N LEU A 85 115.02 2.99 -14.99
CA LEU A 85 115.76 3.35 -16.20
C LEU A 85 116.76 4.48 -15.97
N LYS A 86 116.47 5.45 -15.10
CA LYS A 86 117.44 6.48 -14.70
C LYS A 86 118.61 5.89 -13.94
N GLN A 87 118.37 5.01 -12.97
CA GLN A 87 119.45 4.31 -12.25
C GLN A 87 120.31 3.48 -13.20
N LYS A 88 119.66 2.75 -14.13
CA LYS A 88 120.38 1.98 -15.15
C LYS A 88 121.19 2.88 -16.08
N LYS A 89 120.67 4.05 -16.46
CA LYS A 89 121.41 5.06 -17.22
C LYS A 89 122.64 5.56 -16.46
N GLU A 90 122.51 5.83 -15.17
CA GLU A 90 123.64 6.23 -14.31
C GLU A 90 124.69 5.13 -14.14
N GLU A 91 124.27 3.88 -13.98
CA GLU A 91 125.18 2.73 -13.91
C GLU A 91 125.96 2.54 -15.21
N LEU A 92 125.28 2.63 -16.36
CA LEU A 92 125.91 2.55 -17.68
C LEU A 92 126.88 3.71 -17.93
N LEU A 93 126.61 4.91 -17.41
CA LEU A 93 127.53 6.06 -17.47
C LEU A 93 128.80 5.88 -16.63
N LYS A 94 128.79 5.00 -15.61
CA LYS A 94 129.95 4.71 -14.74
C LYS A 94 130.85 3.60 -15.29
N GLN A 95 130.42 2.87 -16.33
CA GLN A 95 131.26 1.87 -17.02
C GLN A 95 132.05 2.54 -18.16
N ASP A 96 133.36 2.38 -18.16
CA ASP A 96 134.28 3.15 -19.01
C ASP A 96 134.24 2.72 -20.50
N SER A 97 133.51 3.51 -21.31
CA SER A 97 133.82 3.97 -22.67
C SER A 97 133.45 3.24 -23.98
N GLU A 98 132.75 2.09 -24.05
CA GLU A 98 132.36 1.51 -25.37
C GLU A 98 130.89 1.10 -25.60
N ASP A 99 129.95 1.38 -24.69
CA ASP A 99 128.52 0.96 -24.81
C ASP A 99 127.55 2.12 -25.17
N LYS A 100 127.92 3.00 -26.11
CA LYS A 100 127.07 4.14 -26.54
C LYS A 100 125.69 3.74 -27.05
N GLU A 101 125.60 2.61 -27.76
CA GLU A 101 124.35 2.12 -28.34
C GLU A 101 123.31 1.76 -27.25
N ARG A 102 123.76 1.17 -26.14
CA ARG A 102 122.90 0.85 -24.98
C ARG A 102 122.44 2.11 -24.25
N LEU A 103 123.29 3.13 -24.16
CA LEU A 103 122.93 4.40 -23.52
C LEU A 103 121.84 5.14 -24.33
N GLU A 104 121.94 5.10 -25.66
CA GLU A 104 120.97 5.69 -26.57
C GLU A 104 119.64 4.92 -26.54
N GLU A 105 119.69 3.58 -26.44
CA GLU A 105 118.49 2.74 -26.24
C GLU A 105 117.77 3.05 -24.91
N VAL A 106 118.53 3.24 -23.81
CA VAL A 106 117.95 3.63 -22.51
C VAL A 106 117.36 5.05 -22.58
N GLN A 107 118.01 5.98 -23.28
CA GLN A 107 117.50 7.35 -23.44
C GLN A 107 116.21 7.38 -24.29
N GLN A 108 116.12 6.61 -25.37
CA GLN A 108 114.89 6.49 -26.17
C GLN A 108 113.73 5.93 -25.34
N LYS A 109 113.97 4.88 -24.54
CA LYS A 109 112.95 4.33 -23.62
C LYS A 109 112.50 5.36 -22.58
N LEU A 110 113.42 6.18 -22.08
CA LEU A 110 113.07 7.24 -21.12
C LEU A 110 112.15 8.31 -21.75
N ASP A 111 112.42 8.71 -23.00
CA ASP A 111 111.59 9.70 -23.71
C ASP A 111 110.23 9.11 -24.12
N GLU A 112 110.17 7.81 -24.43
CA GLU A 112 108.92 7.08 -24.66
C GLU A 112 108.07 6.99 -23.38
N LEU A 113 108.67 6.66 -22.23
CA LEU A 113 107.96 6.65 -20.94
C LEU A 113 107.48 8.04 -20.52
N LYS A 114 108.26 9.10 -20.77
CA LYS A 114 107.80 10.49 -20.53
C LYS A 114 106.56 10.82 -21.35
N LYS A 115 106.51 10.41 -22.61
CA LYS A 115 105.33 10.59 -23.47
C LYS A 115 104.13 9.80 -22.95
N GLN A 116 104.34 8.56 -22.49
CA GLN A 116 103.29 7.75 -21.85
C GLN A 116 102.76 8.41 -20.56
N GLN A 117 103.65 9.03 -19.78
CA GLN A 117 103.30 9.76 -18.57
C GLN A 117 102.43 11.00 -18.88
N GLU A 118 102.79 11.80 -19.90
CA GLU A 118 101.98 12.94 -20.36
C GLU A 118 100.61 12.49 -20.92
N GLU A 119 100.55 11.36 -21.62
CA GLU A 119 99.29 10.80 -22.12
C GLU A 119 98.37 10.31 -20.99
N LEU A 120 98.93 9.72 -19.94
CA LEU A 120 98.17 9.30 -18.76
C LEU A 120 97.76 10.48 -17.87
N GLU A 121 98.57 11.54 -17.77
CA GLU A 121 98.18 12.80 -17.12
C GLU A 121 96.97 13.43 -17.82
N LYS A 122 96.90 13.39 -19.16
CA LYS A 122 95.73 13.84 -19.93
C LYS A 122 94.50 12.94 -19.78
N LYS A 123 94.69 11.66 -19.45
CA LYS A 123 93.61 10.70 -19.21
C LYS A 123 93.10 10.74 -17.77
N ASN A 124 93.89 11.27 -16.83
CA ASN A 124 93.45 11.50 -15.46
C ASN A 124 92.36 12.58 -15.50
N PRO A 125 91.11 12.26 -15.13
CA PRO A 125 90.02 13.23 -15.19
C PRO A 125 90.26 14.32 -14.13
N LEU A 126 90.96 15.40 -14.49
CA LEU A 126 91.01 16.65 -13.72
C LEU A 126 89.75 17.45 -14.01
N GLU A 127 88.66 17.08 -13.34
CA GLU A 127 87.63 17.97 -12.80
C GLU A 127 86.60 17.09 -12.11
N VAL A 128 86.58 17.15 -10.78
CA VAL A 128 85.33 17.00 -10.05
C VAL A 128 84.44 18.13 -10.58
N GLN A 129 83.57 17.84 -11.54
CA GLN A 129 82.44 18.72 -11.77
C GLN A 129 81.63 18.65 -10.48
N GLU A 130 81.69 19.75 -9.72
CA GLU A 130 80.58 20.25 -8.93
C GLU A 130 79.35 20.29 -9.83
N LYS A 131 78.66 19.16 -9.97
CA LYS A 131 77.33 19.09 -10.55
C LYS A 131 76.46 18.26 -9.63
N ASN A 132 75.53 19.01 -9.04
CA ASN A 132 74.25 18.56 -8.50
C ASN A 132 74.29 17.95 -7.09
N ASN A 133 74.75 18.74 -6.11
CA ASN A 133 74.07 18.81 -4.81
C ASN A 133 73.03 19.94 -4.85
N GLN A 134 71.97 19.73 -5.61
CA GLN A 134 70.68 20.32 -5.31
C GLN A 134 69.73 19.15 -5.13
N GLU A 135 69.02 19.14 -4.00
CA GLU A 135 68.02 18.15 -3.57
C GLU A 135 68.55 16.98 -2.72
N GLY A 136 68.95 17.31 -1.48
CA GLY A 136 69.17 16.34 -0.42
C GLY A 136 69.19 17.02 0.94
N THR A 137 68.04 17.01 1.62
CA THR A 137 67.75 17.68 2.88
C THR A 137 68.66 17.28 4.06
N ASN A 138 69.26 18.30 4.68
CA ASN A 138 69.38 18.51 6.14
C ASN A 138 70.16 17.45 6.95
N LEU A 139 71.50 17.53 6.94
CA LEU A 139 72.38 16.90 7.93
C LEU A 139 73.52 17.85 8.35
N ASN A 140 73.41 18.29 9.61
CA ASN A 140 74.43 18.73 10.57
C ASN A 140 75.50 19.78 10.21
N GLU A 141 75.40 20.92 10.91
CA GLU A 141 76.35 22.04 11.10
C GLU A 141 77.83 21.63 11.39
N LEU A 142 78.09 20.35 11.68
CA LEU A 142 79.43 19.79 11.90
C LEU A 142 80.22 19.62 10.58
N GLU A 143 79.53 19.35 9.45
CA GLU A 143 80.16 19.27 8.13
C GLU A 143 80.57 20.66 7.61
N GLU A 144 79.78 21.68 7.90
CA GLU A 144 80.06 23.06 7.51
C GLU A 144 81.26 23.64 8.29
N GLN A 145 81.44 23.24 9.55
CA GLN A 145 82.63 23.59 10.34
C GLN A 145 83.92 22.89 9.86
N LYS A 146 83.81 21.64 9.38
CA LYS A 146 84.95 20.93 8.77
C LYS A 146 85.35 21.57 7.43
N ARG A 147 84.37 21.92 6.58
CA ARG A 147 84.61 22.62 5.31
C ARG A 147 85.32 23.97 5.48
N LYS A 148 84.98 24.75 6.51
CA LYS A 148 85.65 26.04 6.78
C LYS A 148 87.11 25.87 7.22
N LYS A 149 87.43 24.84 8.01
CA LYS A 149 88.80 24.54 8.42
C LYS A 149 89.68 24.07 7.25
N GLU A 150 89.13 23.22 6.38
CA GLU A 150 89.85 22.75 5.18
C GLU A 150 90.12 23.89 4.18
N LEU A 151 89.20 24.85 4.05
CA LEU A 151 89.39 26.02 3.18
C LEU A 151 90.46 26.99 3.72
N GLU A 152 90.54 27.19 5.04
CA GLU A 152 91.60 27.98 5.68
C GLU A 152 92.98 27.32 5.53
N GLU A 153 93.04 25.99 5.59
CA GLU A 153 94.28 25.22 5.42
C GLU A 153 94.77 25.22 3.97
N LYS A 154 93.85 25.12 2.99
CA LYS A 154 94.17 25.30 1.56
C LYS A 154 94.70 26.70 1.24
N SER A 155 94.06 27.73 1.79
CA SER A 155 94.47 29.13 1.58
C SER A 155 95.88 29.42 2.15
N ARG A 156 96.24 28.78 3.28
CA ARG A 156 97.57 28.89 3.88
C ARG A 156 98.67 28.16 3.10
N LEU A 157 98.32 27.09 2.38
CA LEU A 157 99.27 26.33 1.56
C LEU A 157 99.52 27.03 0.22
N GLU A 158 98.49 27.63 -0.39
CA GLU A 158 98.62 28.40 -1.64
C GLU A 158 99.43 29.69 -1.48
N GLU A 159 99.49 30.29 -0.29
CA GLU A 159 100.31 31.47 -0.02
C GLU A 159 101.82 31.15 0.11
N ASN A 160 102.17 29.90 0.46
CA ASN A 160 103.57 29.45 0.53
C ASN A 160 104.15 29.04 -0.85
N GLU A 161 103.32 28.67 -1.83
CA GLU A 161 103.80 28.25 -3.16
C GLU A 161 104.18 29.42 -4.09
N LYS A 162 103.82 30.67 -3.75
CA LYS A 162 104.13 31.86 -4.58
C LYS A 162 105.54 32.45 -4.40
N ASN A 163 106.34 31.97 -3.45
CA ASN A 163 107.70 32.45 -3.21
C ASN A 163 108.71 31.29 -3.27
N ASN A 164 109.04 30.83 -4.47
CA ASN A 164 110.41 30.39 -4.77
C ASN A 164 110.66 30.49 -6.28
N GLN A 165 111.60 31.36 -6.63
CA GLN A 165 112.19 31.49 -7.95
C GLN A 165 113.11 30.32 -8.23
N GLU A 166 113.22 30.01 -9.52
CA GLU A 166 114.25 29.18 -10.13
C GLU A 166 114.13 27.70 -9.72
N GLU A 167 114.23 26.73 -10.61
CA GLU A 167 115.12 26.70 -11.75
C GLU A 167 114.78 25.43 -12.53
N THR A 168 115.21 25.43 -13.78
CA THR A 168 115.35 24.34 -14.73
C THR A 168 116.12 23.12 -14.17
N ASN A 169 115.64 22.51 -13.08
CA ASN A 169 116.06 21.21 -12.58
C ASN A 169 114.94 20.18 -12.78
N PRO A 170 115.05 19.27 -13.77
CA PRO A 170 114.05 18.23 -14.04
C PRO A 170 113.71 17.36 -12.84
N GLU A 171 114.65 17.14 -11.91
CA GLU A 171 114.43 16.29 -10.72
C GLU A 171 113.45 16.90 -9.71
N LEU A 172 113.44 18.23 -9.57
CA LEU A 172 112.58 18.91 -8.60
C LEU A 172 111.11 18.89 -9.06
N LYS A 173 110.87 19.06 -10.37
CA LYS A 173 109.52 18.96 -10.96
C LYS A 173 108.93 17.56 -10.82
N GLU A 174 109.76 16.54 -10.96
CA GLU A 174 109.33 15.15 -10.83
C GLU A 174 108.99 14.78 -9.38
N LYS A 175 109.76 15.32 -8.42
CA LYS A 175 109.45 15.20 -6.99
C LYS A 175 108.11 15.86 -6.63
N GLN A 176 107.82 17.05 -7.16
CA GLN A 176 106.53 17.73 -6.97
C GLN A 176 105.38 16.92 -7.57
N LYS A 177 105.53 16.39 -8.78
CA LYS A 177 104.51 15.52 -9.40
C LYS A 177 104.23 14.25 -8.60
N ARG A 178 105.24 13.66 -7.93
CA ARG A 178 105.04 12.52 -7.01
C ARG A 178 104.28 12.90 -5.75
N GLU A 179 104.58 14.06 -5.17
CA GLU A 179 103.83 14.57 -4.02
C GLU A 179 102.37 14.85 -4.39
N GLU A 180 102.11 15.36 -5.60
CA GLU A 180 100.77 15.57 -6.12
C GLU A 180 100.02 14.26 -6.40
N LEU A 181 100.68 13.25 -7.00
CA LEU A 181 100.13 11.91 -7.18
C LEU A 181 99.71 11.30 -5.84
N LYS A 182 100.56 11.44 -4.82
CA LYS A 182 100.28 10.95 -3.46
C LYS A 182 99.06 11.65 -2.85
N LYS A 183 98.93 12.98 -3.01
CA LYS A 183 97.73 13.73 -2.59
C LYS A 183 96.47 13.23 -3.29
N GLN A 184 96.53 12.96 -4.59
CA GLN A 184 95.39 12.43 -5.36
C GLN A 184 95.01 11.01 -4.92
N GLN A 185 95.98 10.16 -4.57
CA GLN A 185 95.74 8.84 -4.00
C GLN A 185 95.09 8.92 -2.61
N ASP A 186 95.52 9.87 -1.75
CA ASP A 186 94.92 10.10 -0.44
C ASP A 186 93.48 10.64 -0.54
N GLU A 187 93.21 11.57 -1.47
CA GLU A 187 91.86 12.07 -1.76
C GLU A 187 90.94 10.94 -2.26
N LEU A 188 91.43 10.09 -3.16
CA LEU A 188 90.68 8.94 -3.65
C LEU A 188 90.31 7.97 -2.53
N ARG A 189 91.24 7.75 -1.58
CA ARG A 189 90.98 6.93 -0.38
C ARG A 189 89.89 7.53 0.50
N ILE A 190 89.87 8.86 0.68
CA ILE A 190 88.83 9.55 1.46
C ILE A 190 87.47 9.45 0.76
N ASN A 191 87.42 9.70 -0.55
CA ASN A 191 86.17 9.60 -1.32
C ASN A 191 85.61 8.17 -1.33
N GLN A 192 86.49 7.16 -1.44
CA GLN A 192 86.09 5.75 -1.34
C GLN A 192 85.49 5.43 0.04
N GLN A 193 86.07 5.95 1.13
CA GLN A 193 85.53 5.79 2.49
C GLN A 193 84.18 6.50 2.69
N GLN A 194 84.00 7.70 2.13
CA GLN A 194 82.74 8.44 2.20
C GLN A 194 81.61 7.72 1.48
N LEU A 195 81.86 7.24 0.26
CA LEU A 195 80.89 6.45 -0.52
C LEU A 195 80.51 5.13 0.16
N GLU A 196 81.48 4.47 0.82
CA GLU A 196 81.21 3.26 1.59
C GLU A 196 80.31 3.57 2.82
N GLN A 197 80.54 4.70 3.50
CA GLN A 197 79.67 5.17 4.59
C GLN A 197 78.26 5.50 4.10
N GLU A 198 78.13 6.23 3.00
CA GLU A 198 76.83 6.59 2.41
C GLU A 198 76.04 5.33 1.99
N GLN A 199 76.72 4.33 1.41
CA GLN A 199 76.11 3.05 1.07
C GLN A 199 75.63 2.28 2.30
N ILE A 200 76.36 2.35 3.42
CA ILE A 200 75.94 1.75 4.70
C ILE A 200 74.71 2.46 5.26
N GLU A 201 74.68 3.80 5.24
CA GLU A 201 73.55 4.59 5.73
C GLU A 201 72.28 4.34 4.93
N LEU A 202 72.37 4.22 3.60
CA LEU A 202 71.23 3.89 2.75
C LEU A 202 70.69 2.49 3.01
N LYS A 203 71.56 1.49 3.22
CA LYS A 203 71.12 0.14 3.61
C LYS A 203 70.40 0.15 4.95
N GLN A 204 70.93 0.90 5.92
CA GLN A 204 70.26 1.07 7.21
C GLN A 204 68.92 1.80 7.08
N LYS A 205 68.82 2.78 6.18
CA LYS A 205 67.58 3.51 5.90
C LYS A 205 66.53 2.59 5.26
N GLU A 206 66.91 1.79 4.27
CA GLU A 206 66.04 0.80 3.64
C GLU A 206 65.48 -0.20 4.67
N GLU A 207 66.34 -0.71 5.55
CA GLU A 207 65.92 -1.65 6.58
C GLU A 207 65.02 -1.00 7.64
N ARG A 208 65.28 0.27 8.02
CA ARG A 208 64.37 1.04 8.89
C ARG A 208 62.99 1.24 8.28
N GLU A 209 62.91 1.58 6.99
CA GLU A 209 61.62 1.76 6.31
C GLU A 209 60.83 0.45 6.22
N LYS A 210 61.53 -0.67 5.99
CA LYS A 210 60.91 -2.00 5.99
C LYS A 210 60.35 -2.36 7.37
N GLN A 211 61.12 -2.12 8.43
CA GLN A 211 60.66 -2.35 9.81
C GLN A 211 59.48 -1.44 10.19
N GLU A 212 59.49 -0.18 9.75
CA GLU A 212 58.38 0.76 9.97
C GLU A 212 57.09 0.29 9.28
N LEU A 213 57.19 -0.23 8.04
CA LEU A 213 56.05 -0.80 7.33
C LEU A 213 55.49 -2.01 8.06
N GLU A 214 56.34 -2.95 8.48
CA GLU A 214 55.93 -4.15 9.21
C GLU A 214 55.22 -3.77 10.54
N LEU A 215 55.73 -2.76 11.25
CA LEU A 215 55.12 -2.26 12.48
C LEU A 215 53.73 -1.67 12.21
N LYS A 216 53.61 -0.78 11.21
CA LYS A 216 52.33 -0.14 10.86
C LYS A 216 51.29 -1.15 10.38
N GLN A 217 51.69 -2.15 9.59
CA GLN A 217 50.81 -3.24 9.18
C GLN A 217 50.32 -4.05 10.38
N LYS A 218 51.19 -4.31 11.35
CA LYS A 218 50.85 -5.02 12.57
C LYS A 218 49.89 -4.22 13.46
N GLU A 219 50.12 -2.92 13.64
CA GLU A 219 49.20 -2.03 14.37
C GLU A 219 47.80 -2.03 13.74
N GLU A 220 47.72 -2.01 12.42
CA GLU A 220 46.44 -2.02 11.70
C GLU A 220 45.71 -3.37 11.85
N GLN A 221 46.46 -4.48 11.89
CA GLN A 221 45.91 -5.80 12.21
C GLN A 221 45.43 -5.91 13.67
N GLU A 222 46.16 -5.32 14.62
CA GLU A 222 45.76 -5.31 16.04
C GLU A 222 44.51 -4.45 16.26
N LYS A 223 44.39 -3.28 15.61
CA LYS A 223 43.17 -2.47 15.63
C LYS A 223 41.96 -3.24 15.10
N ARG A 224 42.12 -3.95 13.98
CA ARG A 224 41.08 -4.85 13.43
C ARG A 224 40.63 -5.87 14.48
N GLU A 225 41.56 -6.52 15.17
CA GLU A 225 41.22 -7.53 16.18
C GLU A 225 40.40 -6.96 17.34
N VAL A 226 40.75 -5.75 17.81
CA VAL A 226 40.02 -5.06 18.88
C VAL A 226 38.61 -4.65 18.45
N GLU A 227 38.47 -4.08 17.26
CA GLU A 227 37.16 -3.69 16.71
C GLU A 227 36.27 -4.91 16.46
N LEU A 228 36.84 -6.00 15.95
CA LEU A 228 36.11 -7.26 15.74
C LEU A 228 35.60 -7.83 17.07
N LYS A 229 36.44 -7.85 18.12
CA LYS A 229 36.03 -8.31 19.47
C LYS A 229 34.89 -7.47 20.03
N ARG A 230 34.95 -6.15 19.86
CA ARG A 230 33.90 -5.23 20.33
C ARG A 230 32.59 -5.43 19.57
N ALA A 231 32.64 -5.58 18.25
CA ALA A 231 31.47 -5.84 17.41
C ALA A 231 30.78 -7.16 17.78
N VAL A 232 31.55 -8.23 17.97
CA VAL A 232 31.04 -9.54 18.41
C VAL A 232 30.40 -9.47 19.80
N SER A 233 31.01 -8.75 20.74
CA SER A 233 30.44 -8.56 22.09
C SER A 233 29.09 -7.84 22.06
N ASN A 234 28.93 -6.83 21.19
CA ASN A 234 27.67 -6.10 21.07
C ASN A 234 26.56 -6.94 20.42
N LEU A 235 26.91 -7.82 19.47
CA LEU A 235 25.95 -8.75 18.85
C LEU A 235 25.42 -9.80 19.82
N GLN A 236 26.20 -10.20 20.82
CA GLN A 236 25.79 -11.17 21.85
C GLN A 236 24.88 -10.59 22.93
N ALA A 237 24.81 -9.26 23.06
CA ALA A 237 24.05 -8.57 24.10
C ALA A 237 22.62 -8.18 23.70
N ALA A 238 22.24 -8.32 22.42
CA ALA A 238 20.88 -8.06 21.96
C ALA A 238 19.94 -9.23 22.35
N PRO A 239 18.71 -8.97 22.82
CA PRO A 239 17.73 -10.04 23.04
C PRO A 239 17.48 -10.76 21.71
N GLN A 240 17.78 -12.06 21.68
CA GLN A 240 17.64 -12.88 20.49
C GLN A 240 16.15 -13.10 20.20
N SER A 241 15.59 -12.24 19.34
CA SER A 241 14.23 -12.41 18.79
C SER A 241 14.29 -13.27 17.52
N PHE A 242 13.30 -14.13 17.34
CA PHE A 242 13.21 -15.05 16.21
C PHE A 242 12.00 -14.67 15.36
N PRO A 243 12.17 -14.46 14.04
CA PRO A 243 11.09 -13.95 13.18
C PRO A 243 9.94 -14.94 12.98
N ASP A 244 10.19 -16.23 13.18
CA ASP A 244 9.21 -17.31 13.02
C ASP A 244 8.44 -17.63 14.31
N VAL A 245 8.82 -17.05 15.45
CA VAL A 245 8.14 -17.31 16.73
C VAL A 245 6.82 -16.53 16.80
N PRO A 246 5.68 -17.22 17.01
CA PRO A 246 4.41 -16.52 17.16
C PRO A 246 4.39 -15.74 18.48
N GLY A 247 3.73 -14.58 18.50
CA GLY A 247 3.75 -13.67 19.66
C GLY A 247 3.30 -14.29 20.99
N TRP A 248 2.45 -15.34 20.97
CA TRP A 248 2.06 -16.05 22.20
C TRP A 248 3.20 -16.86 22.85
N ALA A 249 4.24 -17.21 22.08
CA ALA A 249 5.39 -18.00 22.55
C ALA A 249 6.62 -17.13 22.80
N GLU A 250 6.66 -15.89 22.29
CA GLU A 250 7.83 -15.01 22.26
C GLU A 250 8.46 -14.82 23.64
N GLU A 251 7.67 -14.46 24.65
CA GLU A 251 8.16 -14.24 26.02
C GLU A 251 8.74 -15.51 26.63
N SER A 252 8.14 -16.66 26.33
CA SER A 252 8.56 -17.96 26.87
C SER A 252 9.83 -18.47 26.20
N VAL A 253 9.92 -18.31 24.87
CA VAL A 253 11.12 -18.63 24.09
C VAL A 253 12.27 -17.74 24.54
N THR A 254 12.07 -16.43 24.61
CA THR A 254 13.08 -15.46 25.05
C THR A 254 13.59 -15.79 26.45
N TYR A 255 12.70 -16.14 27.39
CA TYR A 255 13.08 -16.56 28.73
C TYR A 255 14.01 -17.77 28.74
N LEU A 256 13.67 -18.83 28.01
CA LEU A 256 14.45 -20.07 27.99
C LEU A 256 15.76 -19.93 27.20
N VAL A 257 15.79 -19.09 26.17
CA VAL A 257 16.99 -18.76 25.40
C VAL A 257 17.97 -17.96 26.26
N ASN A 258 17.48 -16.97 27.00
CA ASN A 258 18.30 -16.21 27.95
C ASN A 258 18.85 -17.09 29.08
N LYS A 259 18.10 -18.10 29.50
CA LYS A 259 18.56 -19.15 30.44
C LYS A 259 19.45 -20.22 29.80
N LYS A 260 19.72 -20.16 28.49
CA LYS A 260 20.53 -21.15 27.74
C LYS A 260 19.96 -22.58 27.81
N VAL A 261 18.64 -22.70 28.02
CA VAL A 261 17.92 -23.98 28.07
C VAL A 261 17.66 -24.49 26.67
N ILE A 262 17.18 -23.60 25.80
CA ILE A 262 16.88 -23.86 24.39
C ILE A 262 17.60 -22.84 23.52
N THR A 263 17.97 -23.22 22.30
CA THR A 263 18.64 -22.35 21.34
C THR A 263 17.87 -22.33 20.02
N GLY A 264 18.05 -21.25 19.26
CA GLY A 264 17.59 -21.18 17.87
C GLY A 264 18.34 -22.14 16.95
N MET A 265 17.87 -22.19 15.72
CA MET A 265 18.44 -22.94 14.61
C MET A 265 19.56 -22.12 13.93
N PRO A 266 20.49 -22.77 13.20
CA PRO A 266 21.59 -22.09 12.53
C PRO A 266 21.17 -21.05 11.48
N ASP A 267 19.95 -21.16 10.95
CA ASP A 267 19.37 -20.24 9.96
C ASP A 267 18.75 -18.98 10.58
N GLY A 268 18.86 -18.81 11.90
CA GLY A 268 18.28 -17.68 12.63
C GLY A 268 16.80 -17.85 12.99
N THR A 269 16.21 -19.02 12.74
CA THR A 269 14.82 -19.37 13.14
C THR A 269 14.78 -20.08 14.50
N PHE A 270 13.60 -20.23 15.09
CA PHE A 270 13.40 -21.07 16.28
C PHE A 270 12.80 -22.45 15.96
N SER A 271 12.15 -22.57 14.80
CA SER A 271 11.36 -23.73 14.36
C SER A 271 10.24 -24.11 15.37
N PRO A 272 9.29 -23.21 15.67
CA PRO A 272 8.30 -23.37 16.73
C PRO A 272 7.38 -24.58 16.55
N ASN A 273 7.16 -25.01 15.31
CA ASN A 273 6.25 -26.10 14.95
C ASN A 273 6.91 -27.48 14.94
N ASN A 274 8.24 -27.57 15.08
CA ASN A 274 8.90 -28.87 15.14
C ASN A 274 8.46 -29.62 16.40
N VAL A 275 8.10 -30.89 16.24
CA VAL A 275 7.75 -31.77 17.35
C VAL A 275 9.01 -32.18 18.11
N LEU A 276 8.93 -32.22 19.43
CA LEU A 276 10.05 -32.63 20.27
C LEU A 276 10.11 -34.16 20.40
N SER A 277 11.32 -34.70 20.34
CA SER A 277 11.61 -36.04 20.82
C SER A 277 11.66 -36.08 22.35
N ARG A 278 11.53 -37.29 22.90
CA ARG A 278 11.62 -37.50 24.35
C ARG A 278 13.00 -37.16 24.91
N ALA A 279 14.07 -37.39 24.15
CA ALA A 279 15.44 -36.99 24.48
C ALA A 279 15.61 -35.46 24.56
N GLU A 280 15.04 -34.72 23.60
CA GLU A 280 15.09 -33.25 23.61
C GLU A 280 14.32 -32.67 24.79
N ALA A 281 13.13 -33.19 25.09
CA ALA A 281 12.36 -32.76 26.26
C ALA A 281 13.10 -33.05 27.58
N ALA A 282 13.73 -34.21 27.72
CA ALA A 282 14.59 -34.52 28.88
C ALA A 282 15.76 -33.53 29.00
N THR A 283 16.38 -33.16 27.88
CA THR A 283 17.46 -32.16 27.84
C THR A 283 16.98 -30.78 28.29
N ILE A 284 15.82 -30.34 27.81
CA ILE A 284 15.20 -29.07 28.23
C ILE A 284 14.94 -29.09 29.74
N MET A 285 14.36 -30.17 30.27
CA MET A 285 14.08 -30.30 31.70
C MET A 285 15.34 -30.34 32.56
N ALA A 286 16.39 -31.06 32.15
CA ALA A 286 17.67 -31.08 32.86
C ALA A 286 18.28 -29.67 32.97
N LYS A 287 18.27 -28.93 31.86
CA LYS A 287 18.84 -27.58 31.79
C LYS A 287 18.03 -26.55 32.58
N VAL A 288 16.70 -26.54 32.45
CA VAL A 288 15.86 -25.54 33.13
C VAL A 288 15.88 -25.70 34.66
N LEU A 289 15.95 -26.95 35.12
CA LEU A 289 16.08 -27.28 36.55
C LEU A 289 17.51 -27.06 37.08
N GLY A 290 18.49 -26.80 36.20
CA GLY A 290 19.90 -26.64 36.59
C GLY A 290 20.51 -27.90 37.19
N LEU A 291 20.08 -29.08 36.73
CA LEU A 291 20.61 -30.36 37.23
C LEU A 291 22.08 -30.53 36.88
N GLU A 292 22.85 -31.17 37.75
CA GLU A 292 24.23 -31.56 37.46
C GLU A 292 24.24 -32.67 36.39
N VAL A 293 24.84 -32.37 35.23
CA VAL A 293 24.96 -33.31 34.11
C VAL A 293 26.43 -33.70 33.97
N LYS A 294 26.76 -34.96 34.30
CA LYS A 294 28.11 -35.50 34.15
C LYS A 294 28.24 -36.25 32.84
N GLU A 295 29.23 -35.87 32.05
CA GLU A 295 29.53 -36.54 30.80
C GLU A 295 29.88 -38.01 31.05
N GLY A 296 29.22 -38.91 30.32
CA GLY A 296 29.39 -40.36 30.48
C GLY A 296 28.41 -41.03 31.45
N ASP A 297 27.65 -40.29 32.25
CA ASP A 297 26.55 -40.85 33.04
C ASP A 297 25.51 -41.53 32.13
N LYS A 298 25.05 -42.71 32.56
CA LYS A 298 24.10 -43.54 31.81
C LYS A 298 22.80 -43.74 32.59
N PRO A 299 21.63 -43.60 31.94
CA PRO A 299 20.36 -43.90 32.59
C PRO A 299 20.17 -45.42 32.75
N THR A 300 19.17 -45.83 33.55
CA THR A 300 18.85 -47.25 33.73
C THR A 300 18.19 -47.87 32.49
N PHE A 301 17.59 -47.03 31.63
CA PHE A 301 16.88 -47.45 30.42
C PHE A 301 17.82 -48.04 29.36
N ILE A 302 17.52 -49.25 28.89
CA ILE A 302 18.38 -50.04 28.00
C ILE A 302 18.59 -49.35 26.65
N ASP A 303 17.57 -48.65 26.14
CA ASP A 303 17.55 -48.00 24.82
C ASP A 303 18.15 -46.58 24.81
N SER A 304 18.64 -46.07 25.95
CA SER A 304 19.09 -44.68 26.09
C SER A 304 20.54 -44.53 26.55
N LYS A 305 21.26 -45.64 26.75
CA LYS A 305 22.63 -45.67 27.27
C LYS A 305 23.70 -45.09 26.36
N ASP A 306 23.49 -45.15 25.05
CA ASP A 306 24.43 -44.69 24.02
C ASP A 306 23.80 -43.60 23.12
N ASN A 307 22.83 -42.86 23.68
CA ASN A 307 22.17 -41.73 23.02
C ASN A 307 22.92 -40.42 23.30
N TRP A 308 22.85 -39.45 22.38
CA TRP A 308 23.45 -38.11 22.57
C TRP A 308 22.93 -37.40 23.84
N ALA A 309 21.71 -37.72 24.28
CA ALA A 309 21.09 -37.19 25.48
C ALA A 309 21.29 -38.08 26.73
N SER A 310 22.13 -39.12 26.68
CA SER A 310 22.27 -40.12 27.76
C SER A 310 22.48 -39.45 29.13
N SER A 311 23.47 -38.57 29.24
CA SER A 311 23.76 -37.86 30.50
C SER A 311 22.62 -36.96 30.98
N TYR A 312 21.86 -36.36 30.06
CA TYR A 312 20.68 -35.56 30.41
C TYR A 312 19.53 -36.44 30.90
N ILE A 313 19.27 -37.55 30.22
CA ILE A 313 18.25 -38.55 30.60
C ILE A 313 18.59 -39.13 31.98
N ALA A 314 19.86 -39.46 32.23
CA ALA A 314 20.33 -39.94 33.54
C ALA A 314 20.10 -38.90 34.65
N ALA A 315 20.36 -37.62 34.37
CA ALA A 315 20.15 -36.53 35.34
C ALA A 315 18.66 -36.38 35.71
N VAL A 316 17.75 -36.34 34.73
CA VAL A 316 16.31 -36.21 34.99
C VAL A 316 15.70 -37.47 35.60
N GLU A 317 16.24 -38.66 35.30
CA GLU A 317 15.87 -39.92 35.96
C GLU A 317 16.26 -39.89 37.44
N LYS A 318 17.52 -39.52 37.74
CA LYS A 318 18.02 -39.40 39.10
C LYS A 318 17.24 -38.36 39.92
N ALA A 319 16.78 -37.30 39.28
CA ALA A 319 15.93 -36.28 39.89
C ALA A 319 14.44 -36.71 40.05
N GLY A 320 14.07 -37.90 39.58
CA GLY A 320 12.69 -38.43 39.69
C GLY A 320 11.69 -37.81 38.71
N VAL A 321 12.16 -37.07 37.71
CA VAL A 321 11.31 -36.37 36.71
C VAL A 321 10.71 -37.36 35.70
N ILE A 322 11.40 -38.47 35.43
CA ILE A 322 10.98 -39.49 34.45
C ILE A 322 11.03 -40.90 35.04
N LYS A 323 10.18 -41.80 34.52
CA LYS A 323 10.11 -43.23 34.91
C LYS A 323 10.21 -44.23 33.75
N GLY A 324 10.32 -43.74 32.51
CA GLY A 324 10.29 -44.56 31.29
C GLY A 324 8.87 -44.98 30.86
N GLU A 325 8.75 -45.76 29.79
CA GLU A 325 7.48 -46.29 29.26
C GLU A 325 7.17 -47.72 29.76
N GLY A 326 8.00 -48.24 30.67
CA GLY A 326 7.97 -49.63 31.13
C GLY A 326 9.01 -50.52 30.44
N ASN A 327 9.16 -51.76 30.93
CA ASN A 327 10.10 -52.77 30.39
C ASN A 327 11.57 -52.30 30.26
N GLY A 328 11.99 -51.35 31.10
CA GLY A 328 13.34 -50.77 31.06
C GLY A 328 13.63 -49.90 29.83
N LYS A 329 12.60 -49.37 29.16
CA LYS A 329 12.73 -48.49 27.97
C LYS A 329 12.28 -47.06 28.24
N PHE A 330 12.94 -46.11 27.61
CA PHE A 330 12.57 -44.69 27.63
C PHE A 330 12.10 -44.16 26.28
N ASN A 331 12.48 -44.81 25.17
CA ASN A 331 12.16 -44.42 23.79
C ASN A 331 12.65 -42.99 23.44
N PRO A 332 13.97 -42.73 23.44
CA PRO A 332 14.52 -41.37 23.35
C PRO A 332 14.20 -40.65 22.03
N TYR A 333 14.02 -41.38 20.94
CA TYR A 333 13.66 -40.83 19.62
C TYR A 333 12.15 -40.75 19.37
N GLY A 334 11.33 -41.32 20.25
CA GLY A 334 9.88 -41.22 20.18
C GLY A 334 9.42 -39.77 20.32
N GLN A 335 8.31 -39.43 19.68
CA GLN A 335 7.72 -38.09 19.81
C GLN A 335 7.16 -37.91 21.22
N MET A 336 7.43 -36.77 21.84
CA MET A 336 6.92 -36.41 23.15
C MET A 336 5.46 -35.96 23.03
N THR A 337 4.55 -36.59 23.76
CA THR A 337 3.15 -36.14 23.83
C THR A 337 2.97 -35.03 24.85
N ARG A 338 1.91 -34.23 24.69
CA ARG A 338 1.57 -33.17 25.65
C ARG A 338 1.33 -33.73 27.06
N ALA A 339 0.64 -34.86 27.20
CA ALA A 339 0.40 -35.50 28.51
C ALA A 339 1.69 -35.98 29.18
N ALA A 340 2.65 -36.50 28.41
CA ALA A 340 3.96 -36.88 28.93
C ALA A 340 4.76 -35.65 29.39
N MET A 341 4.71 -34.54 28.65
CA MET A 341 5.31 -33.28 29.08
C MET A 341 4.67 -32.73 30.37
N ALA A 342 3.34 -32.78 30.49
CA ALA A 342 2.64 -32.38 31.71
C ALA A 342 3.08 -33.21 32.92
N THR A 343 3.25 -34.53 32.73
CA THR A 343 3.75 -35.42 33.76
C THR A 343 5.15 -35.02 34.22
N MET A 344 6.07 -34.74 33.29
CA MET A 344 7.42 -34.28 33.62
C MET A 344 7.40 -32.98 34.44
N LEU A 345 6.56 -32.02 34.08
CA LEU A 345 6.46 -30.74 34.79
C LEU A 345 5.91 -30.91 36.21
N VAL A 346 4.85 -31.72 36.38
CA VAL A 346 4.30 -31.99 37.71
C VAL A 346 5.32 -32.67 38.61
N GLN A 347 6.04 -33.69 38.11
CA GLN A 347 7.05 -34.39 38.88
C GLN A 347 8.24 -33.48 39.22
N ALA A 348 8.73 -32.72 38.24
CA ALA A 348 9.90 -31.86 38.40
C ALA A 348 9.71 -30.75 39.45
N TYR A 349 8.52 -30.14 39.49
CA TYR A 349 8.22 -29.01 40.36
C TYR A 349 7.29 -29.38 41.54
N GLN A 350 7.00 -30.67 41.73
CA GLN A 350 6.11 -31.20 42.77
C GLN A 350 4.77 -30.47 42.82
N LEU A 351 4.18 -30.22 41.65
CA LEU A 351 3.02 -29.35 41.49
C LEU A 351 1.75 -29.92 42.13
N ASP A 352 1.69 -31.23 42.38
CA ASP A 352 0.60 -31.88 43.10
C ASP A 352 0.49 -31.41 44.56
N SER A 353 1.60 -30.96 45.17
CA SER A 353 1.60 -30.36 46.50
C SER A 353 1.05 -28.92 46.54
N LYS A 354 0.89 -28.29 45.36
CA LYS A 354 0.44 -26.90 45.20
C LYS A 354 -1.06 -26.76 44.93
N VAL A 355 -1.78 -27.88 44.82
CA VAL A 355 -3.22 -27.92 44.60
C VAL A 355 -3.90 -28.69 45.74
N ASN A 356 -5.17 -28.36 46.01
CA ASN A 356 -5.93 -28.99 47.08
C ASN A 356 -7.12 -29.79 46.52
N GLY A 357 -7.28 -31.03 46.99
CA GLY A 357 -8.42 -31.87 46.66
C GLY A 357 -8.39 -32.47 45.25
N GLU A 358 -9.52 -33.05 44.86
CA GLU A 358 -9.72 -33.61 43.53
C GLU A 358 -10.10 -32.49 42.55
N LEU A 359 -9.33 -32.37 41.46
CA LEU A 359 -9.48 -31.28 40.49
C LEU A 359 -10.49 -31.66 39.41
N PRO A 360 -11.38 -30.73 39.00
CA PRO A 360 -12.34 -31.00 37.95
C PRO A 360 -11.66 -31.16 36.58
N THR A 361 -12.15 -32.11 35.80
CA THR A 361 -11.72 -32.30 34.42
C THR A 361 -12.50 -31.36 33.50
N LEU A 362 -11.84 -30.28 33.05
CA LEU A 362 -12.46 -29.21 32.24
C LEU A 362 -12.48 -29.50 30.73
N PHE A 363 -11.77 -30.55 30.29
CA PHE A 363 -11.63 -30.91 28.89
C PHE A 363 -12.17 -32.34 28.65
N ASN A 364 -13.09 -32.48 27.71
CA ASN A 364 -13.72 -33.78 27.44
C ASN A 364 -12.73 -34.84 26.94
N ASP A 365 -11.71 -34.44 26.19
CA ASP A 365 -10.67 -35.32 25.65
C ASP A 365 -9.60 -35.71 26.69
N VAL A 366 -9.70 -35.18 27.92
CA VAL A 366 -8.83 -35.52 29.05
C VAL A 366 -9.48 -36.54 29.98
N LYS A 367 -10.81 -36.66 29.96
CA LYS A 367 -11.55 -37.57 30.82
C LYS A 367 -11.13 -39.03 30.59
N ASP A 368 -10.87 -39.75 31.67
CA ASP A 368 -10.42 -41.15 31.69
C ASP A 368 -9.04 -41.38 31.04
N HIS A 369 -8.30 -40.32 30.70
CA HIS A 369 -6.96 -40.41 30.11
C HIS A 369 -5.90 -40.64 31.19
N TRP A 370 -4.85 -41.43 30.91
CA TRP A 370 -3.80 -41.76 31.89
C TRP A 370 -3.09 -40.52 32.48
N GLY A 371 -3.04 -39.44 31.71
CA GLY A 371 -2.47 -38.15 32.09
C GLY A 371 -3.43 -37.19 32.80
N GLU A 372 -4.70 -37.56 33.00
CA GLU A 372 -5.79 -36.69 33.50
C GLU A 372 -5.40 -35.91 34.74
N LYS A 373 -4.88 -36.60 35.77
CA LYS A 373 -4.42 -35.97 37.01
C LYS A 373 -3.38 -34.86 36.76
N PHE A 374 -2.37 -35.15 35.94
CA PHE A 374 -1.28 -34.20 35.68
C PHE A 374 -1.75 -33.00 34.86
N ILE A 375 -2.63 -33.25 33.90
CA ILE A 375 -3.23 -32.22 33.06
C ILE A 375 -4.08 -31.28 33.90
N ASN A 376 -4.96 -31.83 34.75
CA ASN A 376 -5.82 -31.03 35.62
C ASN A 376 -5.00 -30.15 36.58
N ILE A 377 -3.86 -30.63 37.09
CA ILE A 377 -2.93 -29.82 37.90
C ILE A 377 -2.40 -28.63 37.09
N LEU A 378 -1.91 -28.86 35.87
CA LEU A 378 -1.43 -27.76 35.01
C LEU A 378 -2.52 -26.75 34.71
N VAL A 379 -3.76 -27.21 34.51
CA VAL A 379 -4.92 -26.34 34.26
C VAL A 379 -5.28 -25.54 35.50
N GLU A 380 -5.34 -26.18 36.67
CA GLU A 380 -5.70 -25.52 37.93
C GLU A 380 -4.72 -24.40 38.29
N LEU A 381 -3.44 -24.63 38.04
CA LEU A 381 -2.34 -23.70 38.30
C LEU A 381 -2.16 -22.63 37.21
N GLY A 382 -2.99 -22.64 36.15
CA GLY A 382 -2.88 -21.69 35.04
C GLY A 382 -1.64 -21.87 34.15
N ILE A 383 -0.98 -23.03 34.21
CA ILE A 383 0.17 -23.37 33.37
C ILE A 383 -0.29 -23.74 31.96
N SER A 384 -1.44 -24.38 31.83
CA SER A 384 -2.01 -24.79 30.55
C SER A 384 -3.50 -24.46 30.47
N SER A 385 -3.91 -23.93 29.32
CA SER A 385 -5.30 -23.56 29.06
C SER A 385 -5.89 -24.26 27.83
N GLY A 386 -5.32 -25.43 27.46
CA GLY A 386 -5.68 -26.17 26.24
C GLY A 386 -5.09 -25.55 24.97
N ILE A 387 -5.44 -26.10 23.81
CA ILE A 387 -4.95 -25.60 22.50
C ILE A 387 -5.91 -24.56 21.92
N ASP A 388 -7.18 -24.92 21.81
CA ASP A 388 -8.24 -24.08 21.23
C ASP A 388 -9.27 -23.61 22.28
N GLY A 389 -9.03 -23.98 23.55
CA GLY A 389 -9.91 -23.69 24.67
C GLY A 389 -11.06 -24.69 24.87
N THR A 390 -11.24 -25.65 23.98
CA THR A 390 -12.23 -26.74 24.09
C THR A 390 -11.59 -28.13 24.20
N GLN A 391 -10.38 -28.29 23.65
CA GLN A 391 -9.59 -29.51 23.71
C GLN A 391 -8.21 -29.26 24.32
N TRP A 392 -7.70 -30.26 25.04
CA TRP A 392 -6.34 -30.25 25.56
C TRP A 392 -5.33 -31.01 24.67
N GLN A 393 -5.83 -32.00 23.93
CA GLN A 393 -5.16 -32.94 23.03
C GLN A 393 -4.00 -33.68 23.70
N PRO A 394 -4.28 -34.59 24.65
CA PRO A 394 -3.24 -35.21 25.47
C PRO A 394 -2.22 -36.05 24.71
N ASP A 395 -2.65 -36.74 23.66
CA ASP A 395 -1.80 -37.61 22.84
C ASP A 395 -1.15 -36.90 21.66
N LYS A 396 -1.46 -35.62 21.42
CA LYS A 396 -0.80 -34.84 20.37
C LYS A 396 0.67 -34.64 20.73
N SER A 397 1.55 -34.83 19.75
CA SER A 397 2.98 -34.52 19.86
C SER A 397 3.19 -33.03 20.14
N ILE A 398 3.95 -32.73 21.18
CA ILE A 398 4.21 -31.35 21.60
C ILE A 398 5.23 -30.68 20.69
N THR A 399 4.92 -29.45 20.27
CA THR A 399 5.85 -28.65 19.47
C THR A 399 6.88 -27.94 20.34
N ARG A 400 7.99 -27.49 19.74
CA ARG A 400 9.03 -26.70 20.41
C ARG A 400 8.47 -25.47 21.10
N ALA A 401 7.57 -24.72 20.46
CA ALA A 401 6.98 -23.53 21.07
C ALA A 401 5.99 -23.87 22.20
N GLU A 402 5.18 -24.93 22.04
CA GLU A 402 4.27 -25.38 23.09
C GLU A 402 5.05 -25.84 24.33
N ALA A 403 6.13 -26.61 24.15
CA ALA A 403 7.00 -27.05 25.23
C ALA A 403 7.71 -25.87 25.90
N ALA A 404 8.24 -24.93 25.12
CA ALA A 404 8.87 -23.73 25.66
C ALA A 404 7.90 -22.91 26.54
N ARG A 405 6.64 -22.77 26.10
CA ARG A 405 5.57 -22.11 26.87
C ARG A 405 5.32 -22.82 28.19
N LEU A 406 5.04 -24.12 28.18
CA LEU A 406 4.74 -24.87 29.41
C LEU A 406 5.91 -24.84 30.40
N VAL A 407 7.14 -25.02 29.92
CA VAL A 407 8.34 -25.01 30.77
C VAL A 407 8.60 -23.62 31.35
N ALA A 408 8.59 -22.58 30.52
CA ALA A 408 8.86 -21.22 30.99
C ALA A 408 7.83 -20.75 32.00
N VAL A 409 6.54 -20.99 31.75
CA VAL A 409 5.47 -20.62 32.68
C VAL A 409 5.62 -21.37 34.00
N THR A 410 5.86 -22.68 33.95
CA THR A 410 6.06 -23.49 35.15
C THR A 410 7.26 -22.99 35.96
N ASP A 411 8.42 -22.81 35.32
CA ASP A 411 9.65 -22.39 36.00
C ASP A 411 9.56 -20.97 36.57
N LYS A 412 8.86 -20.04 35.89
CA LYS A 412 8.58 -18.70 36.42
C LYS A 412 7.64 -18.73 37.63
N SER A 413 6.70 -19.69 37.66
CA SER A 413 5.69 -19.81 38.73
C SER A 413 6.16 -20.62 39.95
N LYS A 414 7.38 -21.16 39.94
CA LYS A 414 7.84 -22.12 40.97
C LYS A 414 7.94 -21.54 42.38
N ASP A 415 8.22 -20.24 42.50
CA ASP A 415 8.38 -19.55 43.79
C ASP A 415 7.11 -18.79 44.23
N SER A 416 6.08 -18.76 43.39
CA SER A 416 4.80 -18.11 43.71
C SER A 416 3.89 -19.05 44.50
N GLU A 417 3.23 -18.55 45.55
CA GLU A 417 2.06 -19.21 46.14
C GLU A 417 0.98 -19.27 45.06
N VAL A 418 0.70 -20.46 44.52
CA VAL A 418 -0.27 -20.62 43.44
C VAL A 418 -1.68 -20.65 44.02
N GLN A 419 -2.17 -19.49 44.42
CA GLN A 419 -3.60 -19.30 44.61
C GLN A 419 -4.22 -18.95 43.26
N ALA A 420 -5.36 -19.57 42.96
CA ALA A 420 -6.16 -19.25 41.78
C ALA A 420 -6.46 -17.75 41.76
N LYS A 421 -5.86 -17.01 40.81
CA LYS A 421 -6.12 -15.59 40.66
C LYS A 421 -7.59 -15.38 40.29
N LYS A 422 -8.28 -14.52 41.02
CA LYS A 422 -9.66 -14.14 40.76
C LYS A 422 -9.77 -12.66 40.45
N VAL A 423 -10.66 -12.32 39.54
CA VAL A 423 -10.95 -10.93 39.15
C VAL A 423 -12.45 -10.70 39.25
N ASN A 424 -12.86 -9.65 39.96
CA ASN A 424 -14.25 -9.23 40.04
C ASN A 424 -14.57 -8.26 38.91
N ILE A 425 -15.32 -8.70 37.89
CA ILE A 425 -15.73 -7.86 36.77
C ILE A 425 -17.08 -7.24 37.10
N THR A 426 -17.11 -5.91 37.29
CA THR A 426 -18.26 -5.19 37.86
C THR A 426 -19.33 -4.77 36.84
N LYS A 427 -19.09 -4.96 35.55
CA LYS A 427 -20.03 -4.67 34.44
C LYS A 427 -20.23 -5.92 33.58
N SER A 428 -21.24 -5.91 32.69
CA SER A 428 -21.29 -6.92 31.64
C SER A 428 -20.02 -6.84 30.78
N PHE A 429 -19.56 -8.00 30.31
CA PHE A 429 -18.32 -8.10 29.54
C PHE A 429 -18.45 -9.12 28.43
N PHE A 430 -17.71 -8.89 27.35
CA PHE A 430 -17.60 -9.82 26.25
C PHE A 430 -16.47 -10.81 26.49
N THR A 431 -16.72 -12.03 26.04
CA THR A 431 -15.70 -13.05 25.86
C THR A 431 -15.36 -13.18 24.38
N TYR A 432 -14.12 -13.53 24.08
CA TYR A 432 -13.55 -13.58 22.74
C TYR A 432 -12.87 -14.93 22.49
N ASN A 433 -12.77 -15.33 21.22
CA ASN A 433 -12.14 -16.61 20.87
C ASN A 433 -10.60 -16.57 20.98
N GLY A 434 -10.01 -15.38 20.94
CA GLY A 434 -8.58 -15.13 21.12
C GLY A 434 -8.35 -13.83 21.90
N PRO A 435 -7.10 -13.54 22.32
CA PRO A 435 -6.74 -12.30 23.02
C PRO A 435 -6.63 -11.13 22.04
N SER A 436 -7.68 -10.91 21.26
CA SER A 436 -7.80 -9.84 20.28
C SER A 436 -9.26 -9.51 20.04
N LEU A 437 -9.58 -8.22 19.88
CA LEU A 437 -10.91 -7.76 19.47
C LEU A 437 -11.29 -8.24 18.07
N SER A 438 -10.30 -8.64 17.25
CA SER A 438 -10.53 -9.22 15.93
C SER A 438 -10.82 -10.72 15.92
N SER A 439 -10.73 -11.39 17.07
CA SER A 439 -11.02 -12.84 17.17
C SER A 439 -12.52 -13.19 17.20
N GLY A 440 -13.37 -12.16 17.16
CA GLY A 440 -14.82 -12.29 17.26
C GLY A 440 -15.30 -12.49 18.70
N ILE A 441 -16.45 -11.88 19.01
CA ILE A 441 -17.15 -12.07 20.28
C ILE A 441 -17.72 -13.48 20.32
N SER A 442 -17.41 -14.23 21.38
CA SER A 442 -17.96 -15.56 21.66
C SER A 442 -19.31 -15.46 22.36
N ASN A 443 -19.40 -14.68 23.45
CA ASN A 443 -20.64 -14.47 24.22
C ASN A 443 -20.54 -13.23 25.12
N GLU A 444 -21.66 -12.71 25.60
CA GLU A 444 -21.74 -11.66 26.62
C GLU A 444 -22.17 -12.26 27.97
N TYR A 445 -21.47 -11.88 29.05
CA TYR A 445 -21.81 -12.30 30.40
C TYR A 445 -22.13 -11.10 31.29
N ALA A 446 -23.00 -11.30 32.27
CA ALA A 446 -23.24 -10.34 33.34
C ALA A 446 -21.99 -10.20 34.24
N SER A 447 -21.95 -9.13 35.03
CA SER A 447 -20.90 -8.91 36.03
C SER A 447 -20.80 -10.11 36.98
N GLN A 448 -19.59 -10.64 37.17
CA GLN A 448 -19.33 -11.76 38.05
C GLN A 448 -17.85 -11.80 38.43
N GLU A 449 -17.54 -12.53 39.51
CA GLU A 449 -16.17 -12.92 39.82
C GLU A 449 -15.75 -14.09 38.92
N VAL A 450 -14.60 -13.96 38.27
CA VAL A 450 -14.04 -14.99 37.38
C VAL A 450 -12.68 -15.46 37.85
N LYS A 451 -12.41 -16.75 37.68
CA LYS A 451 -11.07 -17.31 37.86
C LYS A 451 -10.24 -17.06 36.59
N VAL A 452 -9.02 -16.56 36.78
CA VAL A 452 -8.05 -16.26 35.73
C VAL A 452 -7.09 -17.42 35.59
N TYR A 453 -6.98 -17.93 34.37
CA TYR A 453 -6.11 -19.06 34.01
C TYR A 453 -4.89 -18.63 33.20
N GLU A 454 -4.95 -17.47 32.55
CA GLU A 454 -3.83 -16.91 31.79
C GLU A 454 -3.99 -15.39 31.72
N GLU A 455 -2.88 -14.66 31.76
CA GLU A 455 -2.85 -13.21 31.52
C GLU A 455 -1.88 -12.90 30.39
N ARG A 456 -2.22 -11.88 29.61
CA ARG A 456 -1.38 -11.33 28.55
C ARG A 456 -1.42 -9.81 28.61
N ASP A 457 -0.46 -9.20 27.93
CA ASP A 457 -0.37 -7.75 27.79
C ASP A 457 -1.67 -7.13 27.24
N GLY A 458 -1.88 -5.84 27.50
CA GLY A 458 -3.10 -5.13 27.10
C GLY A 458 -4.33 -5.41 27.97
N GLY A 459 -4.17 -6.17 29.06
CA GLY A 459 -5.25 -6.50 30.00
C GLY A 459 -6.12 -7.67 29.56
N TRP A 460 -5.58 -8.57 28.74
CA TRP A 460 -6.25 -9.79 28.32
C TRP A 460 -6.11 -10.89 29.36
N ILE A 461 -7.23 -11.40 29.84
CA ILE A 461 -7.29 -12.55 30.75
C ILE A 461 -8.03 -13.71 30.09
N LYS A 462 -7.63 -14.94 30.37
CA LYS A 462 -8.33 -16.15 29.95
C LYS A 462 -9.12 -16.74 31.11
N ILE A 463 -10.39 -17.03 30.88
CA ILE A 463 -11.33 -17.57 31.86
C ILE A 463 -11.97 -18.84 31.31
N HIS A 464 -12.53 -19.69 32.17
CA HIS A 464 -13.32 -20.85 31.77
C HIS A 464 -14.82 -20.53 31.83
N THR A 465 -15.55 -20.79 30.75
CA THR A 465 -17.02 -20.66 30.69
C THR A 465 -17.65 -21.99 30.28
N ASP A 466 -18.97 -22.03 30.19
CA ASP A 466 -19.76 -23.12 29.60
C ASP A 466 -19.40 -23.42 28.12
N LEU A 467 -18.79 -22.46 27.42
CA LEU A 467 -18.28 -22.60 26.05
C LEU A 467 -16.78 -22.93 26.01
N GLY A 468 -16.20 -23.35 27.14
CA GLY A 468 -14.78 -23.62 27.31
C GLY A 468 -13.97 -22.37 27.66
N PHE A 469 -12.66 -22.42 27.43
CA PHE A 469 -11.79 -21.28 27.72
C PHE A 469 -11.99 -20.14 26.73
N LYS A 470 -12.23 -18.94 27.24
CA LYS A 470 -12.40 -17.71 26.45
C LYS A 470 -11.57 -16.57 27.00
N TRP A 471 -11.34 -15.58 26.16
CA TRP A 471 -10.56 -14.38 26.49
C TRP A 471 -11.47 -13.22 26.87
N VAL A 472 -11.05 -12.40 27.82
CA VAL A 472 -11.73 -11.17 28.23
C VAL A 472 -10.70 -10.05 28.24
N CYS A 473 -11.05 -8.90 27.68
CA CYS A 473 -10.22 -7.70 27.74
C CYS A 473 -10.72 -6.80 28.87
N LEU A 474 -9.91 -6.63 29.92
CA LEU A 474 -10.23 -5.74 31.04
C LEU A 474 -9.98 -4.27 30.72
N THR A 475 -9.21 -3.99 29.67
CA THR A 475 -8.92 -2.63 29.20
C THR A 475 -9.86 -2.26 28.06
N GLU A 476 -10.57 -1.14 28.17
CA GLU A 476 -11.40 -0.64 27.08
C GLU A 476 -10.51 -0.03 25.97
N LYS A 477 -10.72 -0.46 24.71
CA LYS A 477 -10.13 0.22 23.55
C LYS A 477 -11.03 1.39 23.16
N LYS A 478 -10.45 2.59 23.07
CA LYS A 478 -11.16 3.81 22.68
C LYS A 478 -10.61 4.36 21.37
N VAL A 479 -11.49 4.84 20.50
CA VAL A 479 -11.15 5.47 19.22
C VAL A 479 -11.84 6.82 19.13
N ASN A 480 -11.09 7.87 18.77
CA ASN A 480 -11.65 9.20 18.55
C ASN A 480 -11.99 9.40 17.07
N ILE A 481 -13.29 9.44 16.74
CA ILE A 481 -13.76 9.68 15.37
C ILE A 481 -14.00 11.17 15.18
N THR A 482 -13.25 11.80 14.29
CA THR A 482 -13.19 13.26 14.13
C THR A 482 -14.17 13.86 13.12
N LYS A 483 -14.88 13.02 12.37
CA LYS A 483 -15.89 13.41 11.37
C LYS A 483 -17.25 12.82 11.72
N ASN A 484 -18.33 13.35 11.12
CA ASN A 484 -19.62 12.69 11.15
C ASN A 484 -19.47 11.28 10.54
N PHE A 485 -20.10 10.28 11.14
CA PHE A 485 -19.97 8.90 10.70
C PHE A 485 -21.32 8.17 10.73
N ALA A 486 -21.46 7.21 9.81
CA ALA A 486 -22.59 6.31 9.73
C ALA A 486 -22.27 4.99 10.43
N THR A 487 -23.31 4.35 10.95
CA THR A 487 -23.24 3.06 11.62
C THR A 487 -24.09 2.03 10.88
N TYR A 488 -23.74 0.75 10.98
CA TYR A 488 -24.27 -0.32 10.17
C TYR A 488 -24.67 -1.52 11.05
N ASN A 489 -25.65 -2.31 10.61
CA ASN A 489 -26.06 -3.52 11.33
C ASN A 489 -25.08 -4.69 11.14
N GLU A 490 -24.39 -4.72 10.00
CA GLU A 490 -23.31 -5.67 9.71
C GLU A 490 -22.04 -4.91 9.30
N SER A 491 -20.89 -5.58 9.32
CA SER A 491 -19.60 -5.04 8.87
C SER A 491 -19.54 -4.95 7.33
N SER A 492 -20.52 -4.27 6.73
CA SER A 492 -20.70 -4.15 5.29
C SER A 492 -21.53 -2.91 4.95
N LEU A 493 -21.09 -2.16 3.93
CA LEU A 493 -21.85 -1.02 3.38
C LEU A 493 -23.17 -1.45 2.73
N SER A 494 -23.33 -2.74 2.41
CA SER A 494 -24.59 -3.27 1.88
C SER A 494 -25.66 -3.55 2.94
N SER A 495 -25.32 -3.48 4.23
CA SER A 495 -26.28 -3.67 5.32
C SER A 495 -27.20 -2.48 5.57
N GLY A 496 -26.94 -1.36 4.88
CA GLY A 496 -27.68 -0.12 5.04
C GLY A 496 -27.24 0.69 6.27
N ILE A 497 -27.39 2.01 6.17
CA ILE A 497 -27.14 2.90 7.31
C ILE A 497 -28.21 2.65 8.37
N SER A 498 -27.77 2.30 9.57
CA SER A 498 -28.61 2.06 10.75
C SER A 498 -28.69 3.25 11.70
N GLY A 499 -27.76 4.21 11.60
CA GLY A 499 -27.73 5.44 12.39
C GLY A 499 -26.58 6.35 11.99
N GLU A 500 -26.73 7.66 12.23
CA GLU A 500 -25.75 8.69 11.90
C GLU A 500 -25.37 9.46 13.18
N TYR A 501 -24.08 9.75 13.34
CA TYR A 501 -23.53 10.31 14.56
C TYR A 501 -22.52 11.42 14.26
N THR A 502 -22.46 12.40 15.15
CA THR A 502 -21.44 13.46 15.15
C THR A 502 -20.10 12.94 15.70
N PRO A 503 -18.97 13.63 15.42
CA PRO A 503 -17.66 13.30 15.99
C PRO A 503 -17.73 13.06 17.50
N GLN A 504 -17.14 11.95 17.95
CA GLN A 504 -17.06 11.58 19.36
C GLN A 504 -16.03 10.48 19.59
N GLU A 505 -15.62 10.32 20.85
CA GLU A 505 -14.87 9.15 21.30
C GLU A 505 -15.82 7.96 21.49
N VAL A 506 -15.44 6.79 20.98
CA VAL A 506 -16.22 5.55 21.05
C VAL A 506 -15.40 4.42 21.66
N THR A 507 -16.07 3.54 22.42
CA THR A 507 -15.47 2.29 22.92
C THR A 507 -15.66 1.18 21.89
N VAL A 508 -14.56 0.54 21.49
CA VAL A 508 -14.51 -0.56 20.53
C VAL A 508 -14.69 -1.89 21.26
N VAL A 509 -15.61 -2.72 20.77
CA VAL A 509 -15.91 -4.04 21.33
C VAL A 509 -15.62 -5.19 20.37
N GLU A 510 -15.41 -4.94 19.09
CA GLU A 510 -15.02 -5.96 18.10
C GLU A 510 -14.34 -5.25 16.93
N GLU A 511 -13.39 -5.92 16.27
CA GLU A 511 -12.72 -5.41 15.06
C GLU A 511 -12.81 -6.45 13.95
N ARG A 512 -12.87 -6.01 12.70
CA ARG A 512 -12.86 -6.87 11.50
C ARG A 512 -12.00 -6.25 10.41
N GLU A 513 -11.67 -7.06 9.42
CA GLU A 513 -10.93 -6.62 8.23
C GLU A 513 -11.58 -5.41 7.56
N GLY A 514 -10.77 -4.54 6.93
CA GLY A 514 -11.25 -3.33 6.27
C GLY A 514 -11.57 -2.17 7.23
N ASP A 515 -10.90 -2.12 8.39
CA ASP A 515 -11.06 -1.08 9.42
C ASP A 515 -12.49 -0.97 9.98
N TRP A 516 -13.18 -2.10 10.04
CA TRP A 516 -14.50 -2.19 10.63
C TRP A 516 -14.38 -2.39 12.15
N ILE A 517 -14.98 -1.47 12.90
CA ILE A 517 -15.07 -1.55 14.36
C ILE A 517 -16.53 -1.67 14.78
N LYS A 518 -16.80 -2.49 15.80
CA LYS A 518 -18.11 -2.54 16.46
C LYS A 518 -18.05 -1.71 17.71
N ILE A 519 -19.03 -0.83 17.88
CA ILE A 519 -19.09 0.13 18.98
C ILE A 519 -20.45 0.06 19.66
N ARG A 520 -20.50 0.50 20.92
CA ARG A 520 -21.76 0.67 21.65
C ARG A 520 -22.41 2.00 21.28
N THR A 521 -23.67 1.97 20.85
CA THR A 521 -24.47 3.18 20.59
C THR A 521 -25.81 3.13 21.34
N SER A 522 -26.60 4.20 21.24
CA SER A 522 -27.98 4.24 21.77
C SER A 522 -28.92 3.23 21.08
N LEU A 523 -28.56 2.74 19.89
CA LEU A 523 -29.32 1.75 19.10
C LEU A 523 -28.77 0.32 19.29
N GLY A 524 -27.96 0.11 20.33
CA GLY A 524 -27.24 -1.14 20.58
C GLY A 524 -25.85 -1.15 19.93
N TYR A 525 -25.32 -2.35 19.70
CA TYR A 525 -24.00 -2.49 19.08
C TYR A 525 -24.09 -2.34 17.56
N LYS A 526 -23.31 -1.42 17.00
CA LYS A 526 -23.28 -1.15 15.55
C LYS A 526 -21.86 -1.16 15.02
N TRP A 527 -21.75 -1.47 13.73
CA TRP A 527 -20.51 -1.45 12.98
C TRP A 527 -20.24 -0.06 12.42
N VAL A 528 -18.97 0.34 12.35
CA VAL A 528 -18.48 1.57 11.72
C VAL A 528 -17.24 1.22 10.94
N CYS A 529 -17.15 1.71 9.70
CA CYS A 529 -15.93 1.61 8.89
C CYS A 529 -15.12 2.90 9.09
N LEU A 530 -13.91 2.79 9.62
CA LEU A 530 -13.04 3.97 9.83
C LEU A 530 -12.44 4.46 8.52
N THR A 531 -12.35 3.58 7.52
CA THR A 531 -11.83 3.92 6.19
C THR A 531 -12.96 4.25 5.22
N GLU A 532 -12.90 5.42 4.61
CA GLU A 532 -13.85 5.87 3.60
C GLU A 532 -13.65 5.07 2.29
N LYS A 533 -14.72 4.43 1.78
CA LYS A 533 -14.69 3.83 0.45
C LYS A 533 -14.81 4.93 -0.61
N LYS A 534 -13.79 5.10 -1.43
CA LYS A 534 -13.78 6.07 -2.54
C LYS A 534 -13.91 5.36 -3.88
N VAL A 535 -14.78 5.88 -4.75
CA VAL A 535 -15.01 5.35 -6.10
C VAL A 535 -14.86 6.49 -7.10
N GLN A 536 -14.07 6.29 -8.14
CA GLN A 536 -13.92 7.23 -9.24
C GLN A 536 -15.06 7.04 -10.25
N ILE A 537 -15.77 8.11 -10.60
CA ILE A 537 -16.80 8.11 -11.63
C ILE A 537 -16.29 8.92 -12.83
N ASP A 538 -15.95 8.25 -13.92
CA ASP A 538 -15.31 8.85 -15.10
C ASP A 538 -16.29 9.47 -16.12
N ARG A 539 -17.51 9.77 -15.67
CA ARG A 539 -18.58 10.33 -16.51
C ARG A 539 -19.45 11.27 -15.71
N ASP A 540 -20.21 12.09 -16.43
CA ASP A 540 -21.33 12.81 -15.84
C ASP A 540 -22.32 11.82 -15.23
N PHE A 541 -22.86 12.17 -14.07
CA PHE A 541 -23.81 11.33 -13.36
C PHE A 541 -24.91 12.13 -12.66
N THR A 542 -26.03 11.44 -12.48
CA THR A 542 -27.24 11.96 -11.82
C THR A 542 -27.42 11.27 -10.49
N THR A 543 -27.91 12.02 -9.50
CA THR A 543 -28.23 11.49 -8.19
C THR A 543 -29.72 11.54 -7.89
N TYR A 544 -30.16 10.66 -7.00
CA TYR A 544 -31.57 10.36 -6.71
C TYR A 544 -31.82 10.31 -5.19
N ASP A 545 -33.06 10.56 -4.77
CA ASP A 545 -33.48 10.45 -3.36
C ASP A 545 -33.70 9.00 -2.89
N ALA A 546 -33.87 8.06 -3.82
CA ALA A 546 -33.95 6.63 -3.57
C ALA A 546 -33.15 5.84 -4.64
N PRO A 547 -32.75 4.58 -4.38
CA PRO A 547 -32.02 3.74 -5.34
C PRO A 547 -32.96 3.20 -6.44
N SER A 548 -33.59 4.10 -7.20
CA SER A 548 -34.47 3.80 -8.32
C SER A 548 -34.44 4.91 -9.36
N ARG A 549 -34.49 4.57 -10.65
CA ARG A 549 -34.60 5.55 -11.75
C ARG A 549 -35.98 6.22 -11.83
N SER A 550 -36.98 5.69 -11.13
CA SER A 550 -38.28 6.35 -10.98
C SER A 550 -38.31 7.37 -9.84
N ALA A 551 -37.22 7.46 -9.06
CA ALA A 551 -37.11 8.33 -7.90
C ALA A 551 -36.84 9.79 -8.30
N THR A 552 -36.94 10.70 -7.34
CA THR A 552 -36.72 12.13 -7.60
C THR A 552 -35.26 12.37 -7.89
N ILE A 553 -34.97 13.03 -9.01
CA ILE A 553 -33.62 13.48 -9.32
C ILE A 553 -33.25 14.66 -8.41
N LEU A 554 -32.10 14.56 -7.73
CA LEU A 554 -31.61 15.57 -6.79
C LEU A 554 -30.59 16.51 -7.43
N ALA A 555 -29.58 15.97 -8.13
CA ALA A 555 -28.50 16.77 -8.69
C ALA A 555 -27.80 16.09 -9.88
N TYR A 556 -26.99 16.88 -10.58
CA TYR A 556 -26.11 16.46 -11.67
C TYR A 556 -24.68 16.84 -11.33
N TYR A 557 -23.77 15.92 -11.56
CA TYR A 557 -22.35 16.09 -11.28
C TYR A 557 -21.53 15.71 -12.52
N GLY A 558 -20.42 16.41 -12.72
CA GLY A 558 -19.38 15.97 -13.65
C GLY A 558 -18.55 14.80 -13.10
N PRO A 559 -17.58 14.28 -13.86
CA PRO A 559 -16.72 13.19 -13.44
C PRO A 559 -15.92 13.58 -12.19
N GLN A 560 -15.99 12.76 -11.13
CA GLN A 560 -15.28 13.02 -9.87
C GLN A 560 -15.17 11.74 -9.03
N THR A 561 -14.27 11.76 -8.05
CA THR A 561 -14.21 10.74 -7.00
C THR A 561 -15.29 11.01 -5.95
N VAL A 562 -16.06 10.00 -5.60
CA VAL A 562 -17.14 10.07 -4.60
C VAL A 562 -16.82 9.17 -3.41
N THR A 563 -17.23 9.58 -2.22
CA THR A 563 -17.20 8.73 -1.01
C THR A 563 -18.50 7.95 -0.90
N VAL A 564 -18.42 6.63 -0.88
CA VAL A 564 -19.55 5.69 -0.80
C VAL A 564 -19.85 5.39 0.67
N VAL A 565 -21.12 5.53 1.05
CA VAL A 565 -21.63 5.27 2.41
C VAL A 565 -22.65 4.13 2.45
N GLU A 566 -23.17 3.67 1.31
CA GLU A 566 -24.09 2.53 1.26
C GLU A 566 -24.07 1.91 -0.15
N GLU A 567 -24.28 0.59 -0.26
CA GLU A 567 -24.29 -0.12 -1.54
C GLU A 567 -25.52 -1.03 -1.68
N ARG A 568 -26.25 -0.92 -2.79
CA ARG A 568 -27.41 -1.75 -3.10
C ARG A 568 -27.40 -2.17 -4.57
N GLY A 569 -26.79 -3.32 -4.86
CA GLY A 569 -26.64 -3.79 -6.23
C GLY A 569 -25.78 -2.83 -7.05
N THR A 570 -26.34 -2.24 -8.11
CA THR A 570 -25.64 -1.22 -8.92
C THR A 570 -25.73 0.19 -8.34
N TRP A 571 -26.51 0.38 -7.28
CA TRP A 571 -26.72 1.68 -6.65
C TRP A 571 -25.72 1.92 -5.51
N LEU A 572 -25.08 3.07 -5.55
CA LEU A 572 -24.21 3.58 -4.51
C LEU A 572 -24.86 4.79 -3.85
N ARG A 573 -24.94 4.81 -2.53
CA ARG A 573 -25.27 6.04 -1.80
C ARG A 573 -23.97 6.74 -1.48
N ILE A 574 -23.89 8.01 -1.87
CA ILE A 574 -22.66 8.81 -1.80
C ILE A 574 -22.82 10.01 -0.87
N SER A 575 -21.73 10.42 -0.24
CA SER A 575 -21.66 11.63 0.58
C SER A 575 -21.40 12.86 -0.27
N THR A 576 -22.30 13.84 -0.19
CA THR A 576 -22.18 15.14 -0.88
C THR A 576 -22.34 16.29 0.11
N TYR A 577 -22.06 17.53 -0.33
CA TYR A 577 -22.32 18.74 0.49
C TYR A 577 -23.81 18.95 0.81
N ALA A 578 -24.71 18.37 0.02
CA ALA A 578 -26.16 18.45 0.18
C ALA A 578 -26.74 17.23 0.94
N GLY A 579 -25.88 16.38 1.51
CA GLY A 579 -26.26 15.14 2.19
C GLY A 579 -26.06 13.88 1.35
N TYR A 580 -26.65 12.77 1.80
CA TYR A 580 -26.53 11.47 1.15
C TYR A 580 -27.48 11.32 -0.05
N GLN A 581 -26.93 10.95 -1.20
CA GLN A 581 -27.68 10.83 -2.45
C GLN A 581 -27.37 9.50 -3.14
N TRP A 582 -28.33 8.92 -3.86
CA TRP A 582 -28.15 7.66 -4.58
C TRP A 582 -27.65 7.88 -6.00
N LEU A 583 -26.76 7.04 -6.47
CA LEU A 583 -26.20 7.04 -7.82
C LEU A 583 -26.24 5.61 -8.37
N ASP A 584 -26.80 5.41 -9.57
CA ASP A 584 -26.64 4.13 -10.28
C ASP A 584 -25.34 4.12 -11.10
N THR A 585 -24.49 3.14 -10.82
CA THR A 585 -23.23 2.91 -11.54
C THR A 585 -23.47 2.37 -12.95
N LYS A 586 -24.57 1.67 -13.20
CA LYS A 586 -24.89 1.06 -14.48
C LYS A 586 -25.45 2.09 -15.47
N LYS A 587 -24.98 2.03 -16.72
CA LYS A 587 -25.63 2.72 -17.85
C LYS A 587 -26.79 1.86 -18.34
N GLU A 588 -28.00 2.38 -18.21
CA GLU A 588 -29.17 1.79 -18.86
C GLU A 588 -29.34 2.45 -20.21
N THR A 589 -29.29 1.65 -21.28
CA THR A 589 -29.44 2.13 -22.64
C THR A 589 -30.63 1.46 -23.28
N LYS A 590 -31.35 2.20 -24.12
CA LYS A 590 -32.56 1.74 -24.76
C LYS A 590 -32.57 2.09 -26.23
N TYR A 591 -32.85 1.12 -27.09
CA TYR A 591 -32.97 1.36 -28.52
C TYR A 591 -34.41 1.76 -28.87
N LEU A 592 -34.59 2.99 -29.33
CA LEU A 592 -35.88 3.49 -29.82
C LEU A 592 -35.94 3.22 -31.33
N SER A 593 -36.69 2.20 -31.73
CA SER A 593 -36.70 1.67 -33.10
C SER A 593 -37.47 2.52 -34.12
N LYS A 594 -38.19 3.54 -33.66
CA LYS A 594 -38.98 4.45 -34.50
C LYS A 594 -38.58 5.90 -34.22
N VAL A 595 -38.92 6.79 -35.14
CA VAL A 595 -38.80 8.24 -34.92
C VAL A 595 -39.59 8.63 -33.68
N PHE A 596 -38.97 9.38 -32.78
CA PHE A 596 -39.56 9.78 -31.51
C PHE A 596 -39.45 11.28 -31.27
N PHE A 597 -40.35 11.81 -30.45
CA PHE A 597 -40.38 13.20 -30.05
C PHE A 597 -39.94 13.33 -28.59
N ALA A 598 -39.17 14.38 -28.32
CA ALA A 598 -38.72 14.74 -26.99
C ALA A 598 -39.57 15.91 -26.48
N TYR A 599 -40.03 15.81 -25.24
CA TYR A 599 -40.97 16.71 -24.59
C TYR A 599 -40.33 17.34 -23.35
N ASP A 600 -40.74 18.56 -23.00
CA ASP A 600 -40.27 19.20 -21.77
C ASP A 600 -40.78 18.53 -20.49
N SER A 601 -41.92 17.84 -20.58
CA SER A 601 -42.55 17.12 -19.48
C SER A 601 -43.09 15.77 -19.97
N PRO A 602 -43.27 14.76 -19.09
CA PRO A 602 -43.74 13.42 -19.47
C PRO A 602 -45.24 13.42 -19.76
N SER A 603 -45.62 14.15 -20.81
CA SER A 603 -47.00 14.36 -21.23
C SER A 603 -47.05 14.70 -22.72
N PHE A 604 -47.98 14.10 -23.45
CA PHE A 604 -48.14 14.34 -24.89
C PHE A 604 -48.65 15.75 -25.24
N VAL A 605 -49.23 16.47 -24.27
CA VAL A 605 -49.63 17.88 -24.43
C VAL A 605 -48.49 18.86 -24.07
N SER A 606 -47.34 18.35 -23.62
CA SER A 606 -46.17 19.17 -23.37
C SER A 606 -45.56 19.67 -24.67
N ARG A 607 -44.83 20.79 -24.60
CA ARG A 607 -44.10 21.32 -25.74
C ARG A 607 -43.10 20.28 -26.26
N VAL A 608 -43.14 20.03 -27.56
CA VAL A 608 -42.16 19.21 -28.26
C VAL A 608 -40.87 20.02 -28.43
N SER A 609 -39.79 19.54 -27.84
CA SER A 609 -38.48 20.17 -27.80
C SER A 609 -37.54 19.64 -28.89
N GLY A 610 -37.91 18.55 -29.56
CA GLY A 610 -37.17 18.01 -30.70
C GLY A 610 -37.77 16.73 -31.27
N LYS A 611 -37.37 16.40 -32.51
CA LYS A 611 -37.70 15.16 -33.21
C LYS A 611 -36.41 14.43 -33.55
N TYR A 612 -36.35 13.13 -33.27
CA TYR A 612 -35.13 12.33 -33.36
C TYR A 612 -35.35 11.06 -34.18
N SER A 613 -34.33 10.68 -34.94
CA SER A 613 -34.28 9.41 -35.67
C SER A 613 -34.13 8.22 -34.70
N PRO A 614 -34.49 7.00 -35.12
CA PRO A 614 -34.22 5.79 -34.33
C PRO A 614 -32.76 5.72 -33.89
N GLN A 615 -32.52 5.53 -32.59
CA GLN A 615 -31.18 5.47 -32.01
C GLN A 615 -31.21 4.83 -30.63
N THR A 616 -30.03 4.42 -30.15
CA THR A 616 -29.84 4.02 -28.76
C THR A 616 -29.67 5.27 -27.90
N VAL A 617 -30.44 5.38 -26.82
CA VAL A 617 -30.42 6.49 -25.87
C VAL A 617 -30.05 5.97 -24.48
N GLU A 618 -29.32 6.78 -23.70
CA GLU A 618 -29.12 6.52 -22.27
C GLU A 618 -30.36 6.98 -21.49
N VAL A 619 -30.80 6.16 -20.54
CA VAL A 619 -32.00 6.41 -19.72
C VAL A 619 -31.60 6.97 -18.36
N TYR A 620 -32.05 8.20 -18.09
CA TYR A 620 -31.74 8.96 -16.87
C TYR A 620 -32.91 8.96 -15.87
N GLY A 621 -34.13 8.65 -16.31
CA GLY A 621 -35.29 8.55 -15.44
C GLY A 621 -36.46 7.86 -16.11
N GLU A 622 -37.38 7.31 -15.34
CA GLU A 622 -38.57 6.61 -15.84
C GLU A 622 -39.83 7.07 -15.11
N ARG A 623 -40.97 7.06 -15.82
CA ARG A 623 -42.30 7.28 -15.25
C ARG A 623 -43.33 6.34 -15.87
N GLU A 624 -44.45 6.20 -15.16
CA GLU A 624 -45.60 5.42 -15.62
C GLU A 624 -46.06 5.82 -17.03
N GLY A 625 -46.65 4.87 -17.75
CA GLY A 625 -47.10 5.08 -19.13
C GLY A 625 -45.99 5.04 -20.17
N GLY A 626 -44.80 4.53 -19.83
CA GLY A 626 -43.69 4.33 -20.76
C GLY A 626 -42.85 5.58 -21.02
N TRP A 627 -42.86 6.56 -20.13
CA TRP A 627 -42.05 7.77 -20.25
C TRP A 627 -40.63 7.52 -19.73
N ILE A 628 -39.63 7.79 -20.56
CA ILE A 628 -38.23 7.75 -20.18
C ILE A 628 -37.60 9.13 -20.40
N GLN A 629 -36.69 9.53 -19.53
CA GLN A 629 -35.95 10.77 -19.64
C GLN A 629 -34.58 10.51 -20.25
N ILE A 630 -34.23 11.26 -21.29
CA ILE A 630 -33.00 11.10 -22.05
C ILE A 630 -32.28 12.43 -22.17
N GLN A 631 -30.95 12.39 -22.32
CA GLN A 631 -30.16 13.57 -22.65
C GLN A 631 -30.30 13.89 -24.13
N THR A 632 -30.61 15.16 -24.44
CA THR A 632 -30.65 15.68 -25.81
C THR A 632 -29.77 16.92 -25.93
N ASN A 633 -29.56 17.42 -27.15
CA ASN A 633 -28.88 18.71 -27.38
C ASN A 633 -29.59 19.89 -26.69
N ASN A 634 -30.88 19.75 -26.36
CA ASN A 634 -31.69 20.75 -25.67
C ASN A 634 -31.82 20.43 -24.16
N GLY A 635 -30.87 19.67 -23.61
CA GLY A 635 -30.88 19.16 -22.23
C GLY A 635 -31.74 17.90 -22.07
N LEU A 636 -32.07 17.56 -20.82
CA LEU A 636 -32.92 16.41 -20.53
C LEU A 636 -34.34 16.64 -21.01
N LYS A 637 -34.89 15.62 -21.65
CA LYS A 637 -36.25 15.61 -22.20
C LYS A 637 -36.90 14.26 -22.00
N TRP A 638 -38.23 14.27 -21.97
CA TRP A 638 -39.04 13.07 -21.83
C TRP A 638 -39.40 12.53 -23.21
N VAL A 639 -39.26 11.23 -23.40
CA VAL A 639 -39.72 10.52 -24.60
C VAL A 639 -40.62 9.38 -24.14
N ASN A 640 -41.63 9.02 -24.94
CA ASN A 640 -42.53 7.92 -24.59
C ASN A 640 -42.22 6.71 -25.47
N GLU A 641 -42.01 5.56 -24.84
CA GLU A 641 -41.76 4.26 -25.47
C GLU A 641 -43.05 3.66 -26.08
N GLY A 642 -44.21 4.07 -25.57
CA GLY A 642 -45.52 3.75 -26.09
C GLY A 642 -45.76 4.44 -27.43
N ASN A 643 -45.44 3.72 -28.51
CA ASN A 643 -45.98 3.96 -29.83
C ASN A 643 -47.52 4.01 -29.77
N VAL A 644 -48.13 5.18 -29.62
CA VAL A 644 -49.57 5.31 -29.94
C VAL A 644 -49.69 5.12 -31.44
N ASN A 645 -50.09 3.92 -31.84
CA ASN A 645 -50.48 3.58 -33.19
C ASN A 645 -51.69 4.47 -33.55
N ARG A 646 -51.43 5.62 -34.18
CA ARG A 646 -52.47 6.60 -34.55
C ARG A 646 -53.39 6.14 -35.69
N SER A 647 -53.28 4.92 -36.19
CA SER A 647 -54.07 4.47 -37.35
C SER A 647 -55.58 4.40 -37.09
N GLN A 648 -56.02 4.05 -35.87
CA GLN A 648 -57.44 4.06 -35.48
C GLN A 648 -57.63 4.02 -33.95
N VAL A 649 -58.45 4.91 -33.40
CA VAL A 649 -58.91 4.90 -32.00
C VAL A 649 -60.44 4.94 -31.97
N VAL A 650 -61.07 4.04 -31.23
CA VAL A 650 -62.53 4.05 -30.96
C VAL A 650 -62.74 3.72 -29.48
N LEU A 651 -63.27 4.67 -28.73
CA LEU A 651 -63.56 4.60 -27.31
C LEU A 651 -64.86 3.84 -27.06
N ASN A 652 -64.91 3.09 -25.95
CA ASN A 652 -66.12 2.41 -25.52
C ASN A 652 -67.02 3.34 -24.69
N VAL A 653 -67.53 4.40 -25.31
CA VAL A 653 -68.47 5.35 -24.68
C VAL A 653 -69.89 4.76 -24.75
N PRO A 654 -70.69 4.82 -23.68
CA PRO A 654 -72.09 4.38 -23.71
C PRO A 654 -72.89 5.19 -24.74
N SER A 655 -73.87 4.55 -25.37
CA SER A 655 -74.81 5.22 -26.27
C SER A 655 -76.16 5.31 -25.58
N ILE A 656 -76.69 6.53 -25.45
CA ILE A 656 -77.91 6.82 -24.72
C ILE A 656 -78.88 7.51 -25.67
N TYR A 657 -80.09 6.97 -25.77
CA TYR A 657 -81.16 7.50 -26.61
C TYR A 657 -81.98 8.55 -25.86
N GLN A 658 -82.20 9.73 -26.45
CA GLN A 658 -82.84 10.86 -25.76
C GLN A 658 -84.38 10.74 -25.61
N PHE A 659 -85.04 9.99 -26.50
CA PHE A 659 -86.49 9.79 -26.46
C PHE A 659 -86.90 8.62 -25.56
N PRO A 660 -88.17 8.59 -25.09
CA PRO A 660 -89.23 9.60 -25.28
C PRO A 660 -89.19 10.80 -24.33
N GLU A 661 -88.27 10.83 -23.35
CA GLU A 661 -88.35 11.75 -22.22
C GLU A 661 -87.81 13.15 -22.52
N LEU A 662 -86.79 13.26 -23.38
CA LEU A 662 -86.03 14.49 -23.63
C LEU A 662 -85.95 14.81 -25.12
N HIS A 663 -87.09 15.21 -25.72
CA HIS A 663 -87.16 15.48 -27.17
C HIS A 663 -86.16 16.55 -27.64
N ASN A 664 -85.81 17.52 -26.79
CA ASN A 664 -84.81 18.55 -27.08
C ASN A 664 -83.53 18.37 -26.24
N GLY A 665 -83.22 17.15 -25.78
CA GLY A 665 -82.15 16.89 -24.81
C GLY A 665 -80.78 16.51 -25.37
N CYS A 666 -80.50 16.77 -26.65
CA CYS A 666 -79.29 16.25 -27.30
C CYS A 666 -77.97 16.64 -26.61
N GLU A 667 -77.87 17.86 -26.08
CA GLU A 667 -76.69 18.36 -25.38
C GLU A 667 -76.46 17.63 -24.06
N VAL A 668 -77.52 17.50 -23.26
CA VAL A 668 -77.40 16.93 -21.91
C VAL A 668 -77.28 15.41 -21.95
N VAL A 669 -77.91 14.74 -22.93
CA VAL A 669 -77.72 13.30 -23.14
C VAL A 669 -76.33 13.00 -23.71
N SER A 670 -75.81 13.87 -24.58
CA SER A 670 -74.40 13.78 -25.01
C SER A 670 -73.43 13.97 -23.85
N LEU A 671 -73.69 14.96 -22.99
CA LEU A 671 -72.89 15.15 -21.78
C LEU A 671 -72.95 13.92 -20.86
N GLN A 672 -74.13 13.32 -20.68
CA GLN A 672 -74.29 12.12 -19.87
C GLN A 672 -73.40 10.98 -20.39
N MET A 673 -73.39 10.74 -21.71
CA MET A 673 -72.54 9.70 -22.32
C MET A 673 -71.05 9.92 -22.01
N LEU A 674 -70.58 11.17 -22.08
CA LEU A 674 -69.21 11.54 -21.71
C LEU A 674 -68.96 11.32 -20.21
N VAL A 675 -69.89 11.75 -19.35
CA VAL A 675 -69.76 11.62 -17.89
C VAL A 675 -69.73 10.15 -17.48
N GLU A 676 -70.66 9.32 -17.97
CA GLU A 676 -70.70 7.88 -17.66
C GLU A 676 -69.43 7.16 -18.09
N HIS A 677 -68.83 7.55 -19.22
CA HIS A 677 -67.52 7.04 -19.63
C HIS A 677 -66.42 7.40 -18.62
N GLN A 678 -66.43 8.63 -18.12
CA GLN A 678 -65.43 9.12 -17.18
C GLN A 678 -65.56 8.51 -15.77
N ILE A 679 -66.79 8.35 -15.28
CA ILE A 679 -67.04 7.86 -13.91
C ILE A 679 -67.27 6.34 -13.83
N GLY A 680 -67.39 5.66 -14.97
CA GLY A 680 -67.55 4.20 -15.04
C GLY A 680 -68.88 3.66 -14.49
N ARG A 681 -69.91 4.50 -14.33
CA ARG A 681 -71.24 4.10 -13.85
C ARG A 681 -72.35 4.85 -14.58
N SER A 682 -73.53 4.24 -14.68
CA SER A 682 -74.69 4.85 -15.34
C SER A 682 -75.46 5.82 -14.43
N LEU A 683 -76.04 6.85 -15.04
CA LEU A 683 -76.84 7.89 -14.38
C LEU A 683 -78.31 7.81 -14.81
N ASN A 684 -79.21 8.34 -13.98
CA ASN A 684 -80.62 8.46 -14.38
C ASN A 684 -80.77 9.61 -15.38
N LYS A 685 -81.21 9.29 -16.61
CA LYS A 685 -81.30 10.23 -17.74
C LYS A 685 -82.12 11.49 -17.44
N VAL A 686 -83.30 11.31 -16.84
CA VAL A 686 -84.21 12.41 -16.56
C VAL A 686 -83.66 13.26 -15.41
N ALA A 687 -83.21 12.64 -14.33
CA ALA A 687 -82.63 13.37 -13.19
C ALA A 687 -81.41 14.20 -13.61
N PHE A 688 -80.49 13.59 -14.37
CA PHE A 688 -79.30 14.27 -14.87
C PHE A 688 -79.65 15.46 -15.79
N ALA A 689 -80.66 15.31 -16.64
CA ALA A 689 -81.12 16.39 -17.51
C ALA A 689 -81.66 17.61 -16.74
N PHE A 690 -82.38 17.38 -15.63
CA PHE A 690 -82.92 18.47 -14.81
C PHE A 690 -81.88 19.14 -13.88
N GLU A 691 -80.65 18.61 -13.80
CA GLU A 691 -79.54 19.26 -13.09
C GLU A 691 -78.82 20.34 -13.91
N MET A 692 -79.05 20.40 -15.22
CA MET A 692 -78.44 21.42 -16.08
C MET A 692 -79.03 22.82 -15.81
N PRO A 693 -78.29 23.91 -16.08
CA PRO A 693 -78.86 25.25 -15.98
C PRO A 693 -79.96 25.48 -17.03
N PHE A 694 -81.06 26.14 -16.65
CA PHE A 694 -82.14 26.56 -17.55
C PHE A 694 -82.26 28.08 -17.60
N ASP A 695 -82.59 28.62 -18.77
CA ASP A 695 -83.09 29.99 -18.89
C ASP A 695 -84.62 29.99 -18.77
N GLN A 696 -85.13 30.66 -17.73
CA GLN A 696 -86.56 30.67 -17.38
C GLN A 696 -87.39 31.65 -18.24
N THR A 697 -86.79 32.33 -19.22
CA THR A 697 -87.46 33.30 -20.07
C THR A 697 -88.53 32.62 -20.92
N LYS A 698 -89.80 32.96 -20.66
CA LYS A 698 -90.93 32.49 -21.46
C LYS A 698 -90.89 33.09 -22.87
N LEU A 699 -91.10 32.23 -23.86
CA LEU A 699 -91.22 32.62 -25.27
C LEU A 699 -92.40 33.57 -25.48
N LYS A 700 -92.13 34.74 -26.06
CA LYS A 700 -93.15 35.74 -26.45
C LYS A 700 -93.03 36.07 -27.94
N ASN A 701 -94.17 36.39 -28.57
CA ASN A 701 -94.26 36.74 -29.98
C ASN A 701 -93.62 35.67 -30.89
N TYR A 702 -94.00 34.41 -30.66
CA TYR A 702 -93.43 33.27 -31.36
C TYR A 702 -93.63 33.40 -32.88
N LYS A 703 -92.56 33.16 -33.65
CA LYS A 703 -92.53 33.24 -35.12
C LYS A 703 -92.87 34.62 -35.69
N THR A 704 -92.64 35.71 -34.94
CA THR A 704 -92.72 37.08 -35.46
C THR A 704 -91.34 37.75 -35.44
N SER A 705 -91.20 38.89 -36.13
CA SER A 705 -89.99 39.71 -36.11
C SER A 705 -89.68 40.34 -34.75
N SER A 706 -90.60 40.26 -33.79
CA SER A 706 -90.48 40.80 -32.43
C SER A 706 -90.37 39.69 -31.36
N GLN A 707 -89.92 38.49 -31.74
CA GLN A 707 -89.76 37.35 -30.84
C GLN A 707 -88.79 37.67 -29.69
N ILE A 708 -89.25 37.40 -28.45
CA ILE A 708 -88.44 37.49 -27.23
C ILE A 708 -88.35 36.11 -26.60
N TRP A 709 -87.14 35.63 -26.31
CA TRP A 709 -86.89 34.30 -25.73
C TRP A 709 -85.57 34.25 -24.95
N GLY A 710 -85.22 33.09 -24.39
CA GLY A 710 -84.05 32.90 -23.51
C GLY A 710 -82.69 32.97 -24.22
N ASP A 711 -81.63 33.03 -23.41
CA ASP A 711 -80.24 33.12 -23.82
C ASP A 711 -79.50 31.78 -23.59
N PRO A 712 -78.99 31.11 -24.65
CA PRO A 712 -78.28 29.84 -24.50
C PRO A 712 -76.95 29.97 -23.76
N ASP A 713 -76.41 31.18 -23.56
CA ASP A 713 -75.24 31.43 -22.70
C ASP A 713 -75.59 31.43 -21.20
N VAL A 714 -76.88 31.59 -20.85
CA VAL A 714 -77.36 31.54 -19.46
C VAL A 714 -77.67 30.09 -19.06
N GLY A 715 -78.41 29.37 -19.91
CA GLY A 715 -78.84 27.99 -19.69
C GLY A 715 -79.64 27.45 -20.86
N PHE A 716 -80.22 26.26 -20.73
CA PHE A 716 -81.07 25.66 -21.74
C PHE A 716 -82.31 26.53 -21.99
N VAL A 717 -82.55 26.87 -23.25
CA VAL A 717 -83.62 27.78 -23.65
C VAL A 717 -84.89 27.00 -24.00
N GLY A 718 -85.95 27.23 -23.23
CA GLY A 718 -87.25 26.59 -23.41
C GLY A 718 -87.34 25.22 -22.74
N ASP A 719 -88.14 24.33 -23.31
CA ASP A 719 -88.48 23.04 -22.69
C ASP A 719 -87.68 21.87 -23.29
N VAL A 720 -86.88 21.23 -22.44
CA VAL A 720 -86.03 20.08 -22.81
C VAL A 720 -86.86 18.82 -23.12
N THR A 721 -88.05 18.70 -22.53
CA THR A 721 -88.93 17.54 -22.72
C THR A 721 -89.64 17.56 -24.08
N GLY A 722 -89.74 18.74 -24.69
CA GLY A 722 -90.41 18.98 -25.98
C GLY A 722 -91.93 19.10 -25.93
N ASN A 723 -92.53 19.20 -24.74
CA ASN A 723 -93.95 19.51 -24.61
C ASN A 723 -94.27 20.94 -25.07
N THR A 724 -93.30 21.85 -24.94
CA THR A 724 -93.33 23.21 -25.49
C THR A 724 -92.04 23.52 -26.27
N PRO A 725 -91.97 24.62 -27.03
CA PRO A 725 -90.76 24.94 -27.79
C PRO A 725 -89.49 24.99 -26.92
N GLY A 726 -88.44 24.33 -27.40
CA GLY A 726 -87.08 24.33 -26.84
C GLY A 726 -86.04 24.57 -27.93
N TYR A 727 -84.83 24.98 -27.54
CA TYR A 727 -83.75 25.28 -28.47
C TYR A 727 -82.46 24.51 -28.16
N SER A 728 -81.63 25.03 -27.25
CA SER A 728 -80.28 24.52 -26.98
C SER A 728 -79.70 25.21 -25.74
N ILE A 729 -78.54 24.73 -25.29
CA ILE A 729 -77.67 25.31 -24.26
C ILE A 729 -76.24 25.40 -24.84
N ASN A 730 -75.50 26.47 -24.55
CA ASN A 730 -74.11 26.62 -25.00
C ASN A 730 -73.10 25.86 -24.09
N PRO A 731 -71.87 25.63 -24.56
CA PRO A 731 -70.84 24.89 -23.82
C PRO A 731 -70.59 25.39 -22.40
N GLU A 732 -70.42 26.70 -22.21
CA GLU A 732 -70.05 27.26 -20.90
C GLU A 732 -71.07 26.98 -19.79
N PRO A 733 -72.39 27.26 -19.96
CA PRO A 733 -73.37 26.90 -18.95
C PRO A 733 -73.52 25.38 -18.78
N LEU A 734 -73.35 24.58 -19.83
CA LEU A 734 -73.40 23.12 -19.72
C LEU A 734 -72.18 22.52 -18.99
N LYS A 735 -71.00 23.12 -19.14
CA LYS A 735 -69.78 22.74 -18.41
C LYS A 735 -69.98 22.81 -16.90
N ARG A 736 -70.80 23.73 -16.39
CA ARG A 736 -71.12 23.80 -14.96
C ARG A 736 -71.79 22.52 -14.44
N LEU A 737 -72.51 21.78 -15.28
CA LEU A 737 -73.02 20.45 -14.94
C LEU A 737 -71.89 19.42 -15.00
N LEU A 738 -71.05 19.46 -16.05
CA LEU A 738 -69.89 18.57 -16.17
C LEU A 738 -68.97 18.63 -14.94
N ASP A 739 -68.64 19.84 -14.48
CA ASP A 739 -67.75 20.10 -13.35
C ASP A 739 -68.24 19.51 -12.01
N LYS A 740 -69.53 19.13 -11.91
CA LYS A 740 -70.05 18.40 -10.75
C LYS A 740 -69.61 16.93 -10.71
N TYR A 741 -69.24 16.36 -11.86
CA TYR A 741 -68.94 14.93 -12.04
C TYR A 741 -67.48 14.68 -12.44
N ALA A 742 -66.90 15.56 -13.24
CA ALA A 742 -65.51 15.48 -13.69
C ALA A 742 -64.99 16.89 -14.01
N ARG A 743 -63.68 17.10 -13.89
CA ARG A 743 -63.07 18.38 -14.24
C ARG A 743 -63.24 18.64 -15.74
N GLY A 744 -64.18 19.51 -16.09
CA GLY A 744 -64.56 19.79 -17.47
C GLY A 744 -63.61 20.79 -18.13
N THR A 745 -63.46 20.63 -19.44
CA THR A 745 -62.67 21.50 -20.32
C THR A 745 -63.57 22.07 -21.40
N ASN A 746 -63.62 23.40 -21.53
CA ASN A 746 -64.29 24.05 -22.65
C ASN A 746 -63.33 24.12 -23.84
N LEU A 747 -63.61 23.36 -24.89
CA LEU A 747 -62.80 23.30 -26.11
C LEU A 747 -63.32 24.23 -27.21
N THR A 748 -64.30 25.07 -26.90
CA THR A 748 -64.92 25.99 -27.88
C THR A 748 -63.87 26.91 -28.52
N GLY A 749 -63.94 27.02 -29.85
CA GLY A 749 -63.02 27.82 -30.67
C GLY A 749 -61.81 27.06 -31.18
N ASN A 750 -61.47 25.91 -30.60
CA ASN A 750 -60.35 25.10 -31.07
C ASN A 750 -60.62 24.45 -32.43
N ASP A 751 -59.55 24.25 -33.19
CA ASP A 751 -59.59 23.49 -34.44
C ASP A 751 -59.91 22.02 -34.20
N PHE A 752 -60.49 21.39 -35.22
CA PHE A 752 -60.93 19.99 -35.13
C PHE A 752 -59.81 19.01 -34.74
N SER A 753 -58.56 19.32 -35.09
CA SER A 753 -57.39 18.52 -34.69
C SER A 753 -57.25 18.39 -33.17
N VAL A 754 -57.61 19.42 -32.41
CA VAL A 754 -57.58 19.37 -30.93
C VAL A 754 -58.60 18.36 -30.42
N LEU A 755 -59.78 18.29 -31.03
CA LEU A 755 -60.81 17.32 -30.66
C LEU A 755 -60.35 15.89 -30.99
N GLU A 756 -59.68 15.70 -32.13
CA GLU A 756 -59.05 14.42 -32.47
C GLU A 756 -58.01 14.01 -31.43
N ASP A 757 -57.18 14.94 -30.96
CA ASP A 757 -56.17 14.65 -29.95
C ASP A 757 -56.82 14.20 -28.63
N TYR A 758 -57.90 14.82 -28.17
CA TYR A 758 -58.62 14.38 -26.97
C TYR A 758 -59.11 12.94 -27.11
N VAL A 759 -59.79 12.64 -28.22
CA VAL A 759 -60.33 11.30 -28.48
C VAL A 759 -59.24 10.25 -28.58
N ARG A 760 -58.12 10.57 -29.25
CA ARG A 760 -56.96 9.67 -29.36
C ARG A 760 -56.27 9.42 -28.02
N ASN A 761 -56.43 10.32 -27.07
CA ASN A 761 -55.94 10.20 -25.69
C ASN A 761 -56.99 9.61 -24.73
N GLY A 762 -58.02 8.94 -25.24
CA GLY A 762 -59.01 8.27 -24.38
C GLY A 762 -60.16 9.15 -23.92
N LYS A 763 -60.25 10.41 -24.37
CA LYS A 763 -61.20 11.39 -23.85
C LYS A 763 -62.30 11.72 -24.87
N PRO A 764 -63.56 11.34 -24.63
CA PRO A 764 -64.63 11.70 -25.54
C PRO A 764 -64.92 13.20 -25.51
N VAL A 765 -65.48 13.72 -26.61
CA VAL A 765 -65.74 15.16 -26.76
C VAL A 765 -67.19 15.38 -27.16
N VAL A 766 -67.96 16.13 -26.37
CA VAL A 766 -69.30 16.62 -26.76
C VAL A 766 -69.12 17.76 -27.75
N THR A 767 -69.80 17.71 -28.90
CA THR A 767 -69.70 18.70 -29.97
C THR A 767 -71.07 19.13 -30.49
N TRP A 768 -71.25 20.44 -30.74
CA TRP A 768 -72.47 20.94 -31.36
C TRP A 768 -72.34 20.89 -32.88
N VAL A 769 -73.32 20.25 -33.49
CA VAL A 769 -73.42 19.98 -34.93
C VAL A 769 -74.87 20.21 -35.36
N THR A 770 -75.28 19.64 -36.49
CA THR A 770 -76.66 19.65 -36.96
C THR A 770 -77.26 18.26 -36.91
N VAL A 771 -78.59 18.17 -36.83
CA VAL A 771 -79.29 16.87 -36.87
C VAL A 771 -78.93 16.13 -38.16
N ALA A 772 -78.48 14.88 -38.02
CA ALA A 772 -77.95 14.03 -39.09
C ALA A 772 -76.77 14.64 -39.90
N LEU A 773 -76.05 15.61 -39.33
CA LEU A 773 -74.95 16.33 -39.99
C LEU A 773 -75.35 17.00 -41.33
N ASN A 774 -76.62 17.39 -41.45
CA ASN A 774 -77.13 18.14 -42.59
C ASN A 774 -76.58 19.57 -42.63
N ASN A 775 -76.62 20.23 -43.78
CA ASN A 775 -76.22 21.63 -43.87
C ASN A 775 -77.00 22.52 -42.85
N PRO A 776 -76.33 23.48 -42.20
CA PRO A 776 -76.99 24.34 -41.21
C PRO A 776 -78.13 25.17 -41.82
N ARG A 777 -79.29 25.19 -41.16
CA ARG A 777 -80.45 25.99 -41.61
C ARG A 777 -80.17 27.50 -41.49
N PRO A 778 -80.91 28.36 -42.24
CA PRO A 778 -80.82 29.81 -42.08
C PRO A 778 -80.95 30.24 -40.62
N ILE A 779 -80.22 31.31 -40.27
CA ILE A 779 -80.21 31.84 -38.90
C ILE A 779 -81.61 32.36 -38.57
N THR A 780 -82.15 31.89 -37.45
CA THR A 780 -83.33 32.43 -36.78
C THR A 780 -82.86 33.38 -35.69
N THR A 781 -83.41 34.60 -35.67
CA THR A 781 -83.03 35.61 -34.69
C THR A 781 -84.14 35.87 -33.69
N TRP A 782 -83.78 36.09 -32.43
CA TRP A 782 -84.70 36.59 -31.41
C TRP A 782 -83.96 37.53 -30.45
N LYS A 783 -84.72 38.31 -29.68
CA LYS A 783 -84.17 39.17 -28.63
C LYS A 783 -84.30 38.51 -27.26
N THR A 784 -83.32 38.70 -26.39
CA THR A 784 -83.49 38.43 -24.96
C THR A 784 -84.30 39.57 -24.31
N PRO A 785 -84.85 39.39 -23.10
CA PRO A 785 -85.51 40.49 -22.37
C PRO A 785 -84.60 41.72 -22.17
N GLY A 786 -83.29 41.51 -22.10
CA GLY A 786 -82.27 42.56 -22.02
C GLY A 786 -81.83 43.14 -23.38
N GLY A 787 -82.48 42.77 -24.49
CA GLY A 787 -82.23 43.33 -25.82
C GLY A 787 -81.06 42.72 -26.61
N LYS A 788 -80.37 41.70 -26.06
CA LYS A 788 -79.32 40.94 -26.77
C LYS A 788 -79.95 40.19 -27.95
N THR A 789 -79.35 40.29 -29.15
CA THR A 789 -79.77 39.46 -30.29
C THR A 789 -79.13 38.08 -30.18
N ILE A 790 -79.94 37.04 -30.22
CA ILE A 790 -79.46 35.66 -30.34
C ILE A 790 -79.63 35.21 -31.80
N ASN A 791 -78.56 34.61 -32.33
CA ASN A 791 -78.53 34.03 -33.66
C ASN A 791 -78.50 32.50 -33.51
N GLY A 792 -79.65 31.86 -33.66
CA GLY A 792 -79.78 30.42 -33.52
C GLY A 792 -80.02 29.71 -34.85
N ARG A 793 -79.66 28.43 -34.93
CA ARG A 793 -80.02 27.56 -36.06
C ARG A 793 -80.94 26.46 -35.55
N MET A 794 -82.16 26.41 -36.07
CA MET A 794 -83.21 25.53 -35.53
C MET A 794 -82.98 24.04 -35.78
N ASN A 795 -81.96 23.65 -36.54
CA ASN A 795 -81.51 22.27 -36.68
C ASN A 795 -80.21 21.99 -35.90
N THR A 796 -79.87 22.82 -34.92
CA THR A 796 -78.77 22.56 -33.98
C THR A 796 -78.97 21.21 -33.30
N HIS A 797 -77.86 20.52 -33.05
CA HIS A 797 -77.80 19.21 -32.43
C HIS A 797 -76.50 19.06 -31.65
N ALA A 798 -76.40 18.07 -30.78
CA ALA A 798 -75.15 17.73 -30.10
C ALA A 798 -74.92 16.22 -30.10
N VAL A 799 -73.65 15.84 -30.28
CA VAL A 799 -73.18 14.46 -30.36
C VAL A 799 -71.91 14.29 -29.54
N VAL A 800 -71.49 13.05 -29.28
CA VAL A 800 -70.22 12.76 -28.59
C VAL A 800 -69.25 12.11 -29.57
N LEU A 801 -68.11 12.75 -29.84
CA LEU A 801 -67.00 12.13 -30.55
C LEU A 801 -66.41 11.00 -29.69
N THR A 802 -66.36 9.82 -30.28
CA THR A 802 -65.94 8.57 -29.65
C THR A 802 -64.74 7.93 -30.34
N GLY A 803 -64.32 8.39 -31.52
CA GLY A 803 -63.15 7.81 -32.19
C GLY A 803 -62.65 8.63 -33.36
N ALA A 804 -61.43 8.33 -33.82
CA ALA A 804 -60.84 8.85 -35.04
C ALA A 804 -59.88 7.82 -35.66
N ASP A 805 -59.92 7.65 -36.98
CA ASP A 805 -58.88 6.99 -37.77
C ASP A 805 -58.20 8.02 -38.69
N ASP A 806 -57.52 7.64 -39.76
CA ASP A 806 -56.86 8.60 -40.65
C ASP A 806 -57.86 9.50 -41.40
N ASN A 807 -59.01 8.97 -41.80
CA ASN A 807 -59.96 9.63 -42.73
C ASN A 807 -61.33 9.92 -42.11
N TYR A 808 -61.68 9.26 -41.01
CA TYR A 808 -63.00 9.29 -40.41
C TYR A 808 -62.96 9.60 -38.92
N VAL A 809 -64.09 10.11 -38.43
CA VAL A 809 -64.41 10.14 -37.01
C VAL A 809 -65.61 9.29 -36.70
N TYR A 810 -65.68 8.86 -35.45
CA TYR A 810 -66.75 8.06 -34.88
C TYR A 810 -67.44 8.90 -33.81
N TYR A 811 -68.77 8.90 -33.79
CA TYR A 811 -69.55 9.61 -32.78
C TYR A 811 -70.79 8.82 -32.32
N ASN A 812 -71.25 9.08 -31.11
CA ASN A 812 -72.55 8.62 -30.63
C ASN A 812 -73.58 9.73 -30.85
N ASP A 813 -74.75 9.35 -31.37
CA ASP A 813 -75.85 10.28 -31.65
C ASP A 813 -77.02 10.02 -30.70
N PRO A 814 -77.37 10.96 -29.79
CA PRO A 814 -78.47 10.77 -28.85
C PRO A 814 -79.86 10.82 -29.51
N PHE A 815 -79.98 11.45 -30.69
CA PHE A 815 -81.26 11.59 -31.40
C PHE A 815 -81.69 10.30 -32.08
N TYR A 816 -80.73 9.49 -32.53
CA TYR A 816 -80.98 8.17 -33.14
C TYR A 816 -80.61 6.99 -32.23
N GLY A 817 -79.93 7.26 -31.09
CA GLY A 817 -79.47 6.20 -30.18
C GLY A 817 -78.36 5.34 -30.79
N THR A 818 -77.64 5.88 -31.78
CA THR A 818 -76.63 5.15 -32.53
C THR A 818 -75.26 5.29 -31.88
N LYS A 819 -74.47 4.21 -31.93
CA LYS A 819 -73.12 4.13 -31.36
C LYS A 819 -72.07 4.12 -32.48
N ASN A 820 -70.99 4.89 -32.31
CA ASN A 820 -69.83 4.93 -33.18
C ASN A 820 -70.17 5.13 -34.67
N VAL A 821 -71.10 6.04 -34.96
CA VAL A 821 -71.44 6.44 -36.33
C VAL A 821 -70.20 6.99 -37.01
N LYS A 822 -69.84 6.37 -38.14
CA LYS A 822 -68.66 6.72 -38.92
C LYS A 822 -68.97 7.81 -39.95
N VAL A 823 -68.16 8.87 -39.98
CA VAL A 823 -68.31 9.97 -40.94
C VAL A 823 -66.96 10.55 -41.34
N SER A 824 -66.87 11.10 -42.56
CA SER A 824 -65.67 11.77 -43.04
C SER A 824 -65.26 12.90 -42.11
N LYS A 825 -63.98 12.96 -41.75
CA LYS A 825 -63.39 14.05 -40.94
C LYS A 825 -63.64 15.42 -41.54
N SER A 826 -63.41 15.57 -42.84
CA SER A 826 -63.55 16.86 -43.51
C SER A 826 -65.00 17.34 -43.49
N TRP A 827 -65.96 16.43 -43.63
CA TRP A 827 -67.38 16.75 -43.54
C TRP A 827 -67.78 17.14 -42.11
N PHE A 828 -67.39 16.34 -41.12
CA PHE A 828 -67.69 16.64 -39.72
C PHE A 828 -67.08 17.97 -39.27
N ALA A 829 -65.80 18.20 -39.58
CA ALA A 829 -65.10 19.44 -39.30
C ALA A 829 -65.77 20.64 -39.98
N SER A 830 -66.26 20.49 -41.21
CA SER A 830 -67.03 21.55 -41.92
C SER A 830 -68.30 21.93 -41.17
N ILE A 831 -69.10 20.95 -40.72
CA ILE A 831 -70.32 21.21 -39.95
C ILE A 831 -69.99 21.84 -38.59
N TYR A 832 -69.03 21.28 -37.86
CA TYR A 832 -68.53 21.81 -36.58
C TYR A 832 -68.10 23.29 -36.71
N ASN A 833 -67.35 23.62 -37.76
CA ASN A 833 -66.92 24.99 -38.05
C ASN A 833 -68.12 25.92 -38.29
N GLN A 834 -69.10 25.50 -39.09
CA GLN A 834 -70.29 26.30 -39.39
C GLN A 834 -71.26 26.47 -38.20
N MET A 835 -71.19 25.56 -37.22
CA MET A 835 -71.95 25.61 -35.96
C MET A 835 -71.23 26.37 -34.84
N GLY A 836 -70.08 26.99 -35.15
CA GLY A 836 -69.37 27.90 -34.25
C GLY A 836 -68.30 27.24 -33.38
N LYS A 837 -67.76 26.08 -33.81
CA LYS A 837 -66.66 25.37 -33.14
C LYS A 837 -66.90 25.11 -31.65
N LYS A 838 -68.10 24.66 -31.27
CA LYS A 838 -68.50 24.46 -29.87
C LYS A 838 -68.21 23.03 -29.43
N ALA A 839 -67.44 22.87 -28.35
CA ALA A 839 -67.05 21.56 -27.82
C ALA A 839 -66.75 21.56 -26.32
N LEU A 840 -67.00 20.43 -25.66
CA LEU A 840 -66.65 20.16 -24.25
C LEU A 840 -65.98 18.79 -24.12
N SER A 841 -65.00 18.68 -23.23
CA SER A 841 -64.39 17.40 -22.82
C SER A 841 -63.98 17.44 -21.34
N VAL A 842 -63.13 16.51 -20.91
CA VAL A 842 -62.56 16.40 -19.56
C VAL A 842 -61.05 16.55 -19.58
N ASP A 843 -60.48 17.09 -18.50
CA ASP A 843 -59.04 17.42 -18.37
C ASP A 843 -58.10 16.22 -18.30
#